data_AF-A0A937QPT5-F1
#
_entry.id   AF-A0A937QPT5-F1
#
_cell.length_a   1.000
_cell.length_b   1.000
_cell.length_c   1.000
_cell.angle_alpha   90.00
_cell.angle_beta   90.00
_cell.angle_gamma   90.00
#
_symmetry.space_group_name_H-M   'P 1'
#
loop_
_entity.id
_entity.type
_entity.pdbx_description
1 polymer ?
#
loop_
_entity_poly.entity_id
_entity_poly.type
_entity_poly.pdbx_seq_one_letter_code
_entity_poly.pdbx_strand_id
1 'polypeptide(L)'
;MIETSGARTVNRRMRCIHHVTVAATIVAVGLAAAIAEGRDLGKLRVLSDGYPRVFFFRQVEGMAARRGVTYEQWESTFDRLMGIEGKVLDEEIPERSVRNIEFFTRFKQRHGDKLVLLHFNGNARDPRYESDRFFAGHWIYFNGATILADVGAEQGMTDIRVDKPNLFKVNMGRYRSRNEDIGLCMLDTDGKPDWHRSEQVQLISVDVKNKTIRVRRGCFGTKPRAFEAGSSYAAAHATEGPWGDRNNLLWYYNYSTRCPRDSHGRTCSDVLAEHLGELFGPEGTLAAFDGLEFDVLKWRCGGGLRVRGADCDADGKPDAGLHGGFNAYGAGVVEFCRQLRERLGEDTLILADGMHEGNQRAFGILNGIESEGWPHLRDHEIKDWSGGLNRHFFWNSNARPPLANYINHKFNMPTGRPGVVKPPDVPFSTHRLVFAVGVFTDSAMCYSFAPPTERGAPIGIWDEFRMGTENKLGWLGKPLGPPVRMATRRPDLLKGQVKPTGNGVRFERSSDGLKVTAANAKAREIRFRLTDVPCDGPDLFVSLIARGDAMKGYRPEVARIMYVSVGSESEGTHERFMTWVNDKDFDSGFYFSKIESDRVDLEFVIEGSEPLCIRQVTAYAHPDAIYRQFEHGLALANPSPRPYAFDLDKLFPGRTFRRLRGSRSQDRVANDGSAVGDKLELGPKEGLFLVRVD
;
A
#
# COMPACT_ATOMS: atom_id res chain seq x y z
N MET A 1 6.36 -67.23 -61.32
CA MET A 1 4.99 -67.11 -61.88
C MET A 1 4.62 -65.64 -61.80
N ILE A 2 4.91 -64.88 -62.87
CA ILE A 2 3.95 -64.38 -63.89
C ILE A 2 3.07 -63.28 -63.24
N GLU A 3 3.01 -62.00 -63.63
CA GLU A 3 3.42 -61.16 -64.79
C GLU A 3 3.28 -59.67 -64.36
N THR A 4 4.26 -58.78 -64.59
CA THR A 4 4.32 -57.66 -65.60
C THR A 4 3.16 -56.63 -65.51
N SER A 5 3.27 -55.30 -65.67
CA SER A 5 4.19 -54.30 -66.29
C SER A 5 3.73 -52.89 -65.81
N GLY A 6 4.40 -51.73 -65.91
CA GLY A 6 5.66 -51.25 -66.48
C GLY A 6 5.82 -49.74 -66.15
N ALA A 7 7.03 -49.26 -65.84
CA ALA A 7 7.84 -48.24 -66.55
C ALA A 7 7.13 -46.93 -66.97
N ARG A 8 7.67 -45.71 -66.91
CA ARG A 8 8.94 -45.05 -66.54
C ARG A 8 8.67 -43.55 -66.80
N THR A 9 9.09 -42.63 -65.93
CA THR A 9 9.78 -41.39 -66.39
C THR A 9 10.70 -40.83 -65.30
N VAL A 10 11.78 -40.22 -65.78
CA VAL A 10 13.06 -39.96 -65.14
C VAL A 10 13.25 -38.45 -64.91
N ASN A 11 14.00 -38.12 -63.83
CA ASN A 11 14.80 -36.91 -63.59
C ASN A 11 14.10 -35.56 -63.33
N ARG A 12 14.45 -34.87 -62.22
CA ARG A 12 15.70 -34.10 -62.03
C ARG A 12 15.83 -33.43 -60.65
N ARG A 13 17.07 -33.47 -60.12
CA ARG A 13 17.76 -32.60 -59.12
C ARG A 13 17.43 -32.83 -57.63
N MET A 14 18.35 -33.44 -56.86
CA MET A 14 19.50 -32.84 -56.12
C MET A 14 19.03 -31.92 -54.97
N ARG A 15 19.43 -32.03 -53.69
CA ARG A 15 20.55 -32.69 -52.98
C ARG A 15 20.19 -32.77 -51.48
N CYS A 16 20.87 -33.70 -50.78
CA CYS A 16 21.21 -33.85 -49.34
C CYS A 16 20.92 -32.63 -48.42
N ILE A 17 20.61 -32.78 -47.13
CA ILE A 17 21.41 -33.41 -46.06
C ILE A 17 20.49 -33.80 -44.88
N HIS A 18 20.62 -35.04 -44.40
CA HIS A 18 20.14 -35.52 -43.09
C HIS A 18 21.29 -35.39 -42.07
N HIS A 19 21.06 -34.66 -40.98
CA HIS A 19 21.61 -34.87 -39.63
C HIS A 19 21.34 -33.59 -38.81
N VAL A 20 20.34 -33.62 -37.92
CA VAL A 20 20.29 -33.00 -36.57
C VAL A 20 18.86 -33.27 -36.05
N THR A 21 18.65 -34.35 -35.30
CA THR A 21 17.38 -34.57 -34.58
C THR A 21 17.61 -35.40 -33.32
N VAL A 22 18.52 -34.95 -32.45
CA VAL A 22 18.64 -35.46 -31.07
C VAL A 22 18.94 -34.34 -30.04
N ALA A 23 19.33 -33.13 -30.48
CA ALA A 23 19.65 -32.02 -29.56
C ALA A 23 18.43 -31.22 -29.05
N ALA A 24 17.26 -31.32 -29.70
CA ALA A 24 16.10 -30.48 -29.37
C ALA A 24 15.33 -30.93 -28.11
N THR A 25 15.38 -32.22 -27.77
CA THR A 25 14.62 -32.76 -26.62
C THR A 25 15.31 -32.52 -25.28
N ILE A 26 16.64 -32.40 -25.26
CA ILE A 26 17.41 -32.13 -24.03
C ILE A 26 17.34 -30.64 -23.64
N VAL A 27 17.22 -29.73 -24.61
CA VAL A 27 17.08 -28.28 -24.33
C VAL A 27 15.70 -27.92 -23.78
N ALA A 28 14.64 -28.62 -24.19
CA ALA A 28 13.28 -28.39 -23.67
C ALA A 28 13.13 -28.85 -22.21
N VAL A 29 13.81 -29.91 -21.79
CA VAL A 29 13.82 -30.38 -20.39
C VAL A 29 14.69 -29.46 -19.52
N GLY A 30 15.76 -28.87 -20.07
CA GLY A 30 16.60 -27.89 -19.36
C GLY A 30 15.94 -26.54 -19.10
N LEU A 31 15.04 -26.07 -19.98
CA LEU A 31 14.28 -24.84 -19.75
C LEU A 31 13.15 -25.01 -18.73
N ALA A 32 12.51 -26.19 -18.66
CA ALA A 32 11.51 -26.48 -17.65
C ALA A 32 12.12 -26.74 -16.25
N ALA A 33 13.32 -27.34 -16.19
CA ALA A 33 14.02 -27.61 -14.94
C ALA A 33 14.56 -26.34 -14.24
N ALA A 34 14.80 -25.25 -14.97
CA ALA A 34 15.23 -23.97 -14.40
C ALA A 34 14.09 -23.15 -13.78
N ILE A 35 12.83 -23.55 -13.95
CA ILE A 35 11.64 -22.89 -13.38
C ILE A 35 11.19 -23.57 -12.07
N ALA A 36 11.77 -24.72 -11.73
CA ALA A 36 11.42 -25.50 -10.54
C ALA A 36 12.28 -25.21 -9.30
N GLU A 37 13.30 -24.35 -9.39
CA GLU A 37 13.91 -23.76 -8.19
C GLU A 37 12.96 -22.65 -7.69
N GLY A 38 12.44 -22.79 -6.47
CA GLY A 38 11.59 -21.77 -5.85
C GLY A 38 12.22 -20.37 -5.87
N ARG A 39 11.38 -19.34 -5.72
CA ARG A 39 11.82 -17.94 -5.68
C ARG A 39 12.87 -17.75 -4.58
N ASP A 40 14.10 -17.43 -4.97
CA ASP A 40 15.17 -17.20 -4.01
C ASP A 40 15.19 -15.73 -3.57
N LEU A 41 14.32 -15.39 -2.61
CA LEU A 41 14.24 -14.06 -2.03
C LEU A 41 15.57 -13.61 -1.40
N GLY A 42 16.42 -14.55 -0.98
CA GLY A 42 17.72 -14.26 -0.38
C GLY A 42 18.75 -13.68 -1.36
N LYS A 43 18.58 -13.89 -2.67
CA LYS A 43 19.43 -13.28 -3.71
C LYS A 43 19.06 -11.84 -4.04
N LEU A 44 17.90 -11.35 -3.58
CA LEU A 44 17.42 -10.03 -3.94
C LEU A 44 18.26 -8.93 -3.29
N ARG A 45 18.91 -8.11 -4.12
CA ARG A 45 19.76 -7.00 -3.65
C ARG A 45 19.01 -5.99 -2.79
N VAL A 46 17.73 -5.77 -3.08
CA VAL A 46 16.89 -4.85 -2.29
C VAL A 46 16.62 -5.37 -0.87
N LEU A 47 16.70 -6.69 -0.65
CA LEU A 47 16.55 -7.31 0.68
C LEU A 47 17.90 -7.55 1.37
N SER A 48 19.01 -7.32 0.67
CA SER A 48 20.35 -7.43 1.22
C SER A 48 20.69 -6.29 2.18
N ASP A 49 21.84 -6.40 2.85
CA ASP A 49 22.28 -5.40 3.84
C ASP A 49 22.86 -4.11 3.22
N GLY A 50 22.86 -3.94 1.89
CA GLY A 50 23.42 -2.75 1.23
C GLY A 50 22.42 -1.59 1.14
N TYR A 51 22.77 -0.42 1.72
CA TYR A 51 21.91 0.78 1.72
C TYR A 51 22.45 1.92 0.85
N PRO A 52 21.60 2.82 0.34
CA PRO A 52 20.13 2.76 0.36
C PRO A 52 19.58 1.65 -0.57
N ARG A 53 18.46 1.05 -0.17
CA ARG A 53 17.71 0.05 -0.94
C ARG A 53 16.74 0.77 -1.88
N VAL A 54 16.82 0.53 -3.18
CA VAL A 54 16.12 1.37 -4.17
C VAL A 54 15.65 0.60 -5.41
N PHE A 55 14.45 0.91 -5.90
CA PHE A 55 13.88 0.29 -7.11
C PHE A 55 12.94 1.25 -7.86
N PHE A 56 12.58 0.90 -9.11
CA PHE A 56 11.69 1.74 -9.95
C PHE A 56 10.21 1.40 -9.75
N PHE A 57 9.35 2.42 -9.76
CA PHE A 57 7.91 2.27 -9.52
C PHE A 57 7.07 2.92 -10.62
N ARG A 58 6.19 2.15 -11.24
CA ARG A 58 5.17 2.56 -12.21
C ARG A 58 5.57 3.20 -13.53
N GLN A 59 6.67 3.96 -13.62
CA GLN A 59 7.17 4.41 -14.92
C GLN A 59 7.58 3.21 -15.80
N VAL A 60 7.98 2.11 -15.15
CA VAL A 60 8.26 0.80 -15.76
C VAL A 60 7.08 0.30 -16.58
N GLU A 61 5.87 0.24 -16.01
CA GLU A 61 4.70 -0.30 -16.69
C GLU A 61 4.17 0.65 -17.78
N GLY A 62 4.33 1.95 -17.55
CA GLY A 62 3.87 3.00 -18.45
C GLY A 62 4.72 3.06 -19.72
N MET A 63 6.02 2.78 -19.61
CA MET A 63 6.93 2.71 -20.75
C MET A 63 6.79 1.38 -21.51
N ALA A 64 6.67 0.25 -20.81
CA ALA A 64 6.48 -1.07 -21.43
C ALA A 64 5.21 -1.13 -22.32
N ALA A 65 4.13 -0.47 -21.91
CA ALA A 65 2.89 -0.44 -22.68
C ALA A 65 2.97 0.37 -24.00
N ARG A 66 4.02 1.17 -24.23
CA ARG A 66 4.13 2.02 -25.44
C ARG A 66 4.61 1.19 -26.64
N ARG A 67 3.76 1.02 -27.66
CA ARG A 67 4.05 0.19 -28.86
C ARG A 67 5.40 0.44 -29.53
N GLY A 68 5.92 1.67 -29.49
CA GLY A 68 7.22 2.04 -30.10
C GLY A 68 8.47 1.77 -29.25
N VAL A 69 8.31 1.29 -28.01
CA VAL A 69 9.44 0.98 -27.12
C VAL A 69 9.79 -0.50 -27.25
N THR A 70 11.04 -0.81 -27.60
CA THR A 70 11.58 -2.18 -27.59
C THR A 70 11.91 -2.65 -26.18
N TYR A 71 12.04 -3.97 -25.98
CA TYR A 71 12.46 -4.51 -24.70
C TYR A 71 13.84 -3.99 -24.30
N GLU A 72 14.79 -3.95 -25.23
CA GLU A 72 16.18 -3.55 -24.97
C GLU A 72 16.28 -2.09 -24.52
N GLN A 73 15.51 -1.19 -25.15
CA GLN A 73 15.42 0.23 -24.72
C GLN A 73 14.80 0.38 -23.32
N TRP A 74 13.80 -0.46 -23.02
CA TRP A 74 13.14 -0.47 -21.73
C TRP A 74 14.08 -1.04 -20.64
N GLU A 75 14.73 -2.17 -20.91
CA GLU A 75 15.67 -2.83 -19.99
C GLU A 75 16.81 -1.90 -19.61
N SER A 76 17.48 -1.26 -20.58
CA SER A 76 18.59 -0.34 -20.30
C SER A 76 18.19 0.88 -19.46
N THR A 77 16.90 1.15 -19.37
CA THR A 77 16.36 2.23 -18.52
C THR A 77 16.19 1.76 -17.08
N PHE A 78 15.69 0.53 -16.89
CA PHE A 78 15.18 0.04 -15.61
C PHE A 78 16.08 -0.98 -14.92
N ASP A 79 17.13 -1.45 -15.59
CA ASP A 79 18.18 -2.28 -14.99
C ASP A 79 19.12 -1.51 -14.05
N ARG A 80 18.98 -0.18 -13.96
CA ARG A 80 19.89 0.70 -13.21
C ARG A 80 19.69 0.71 -11.70
N LEU A 81 18.62 0.11 -11.16
CA LEU A 81 18.33 0.01 -9.72
C LEU A 81 18.19 -1.45 -9.27
N MET A 82 17.79 -1.69 -8.02
CA MET A 82 17.72 -3.04 -7.42
C MET A 82 16.41 -3.78 -7.73
N GLY A 83 15.54 -3.22 -8.57
CA GLY A 83 14.26 -3.85 -8.93
C GLY A 83 13.31 -2.94 -9.69
N ILE A 84 12.12 -3.49 -9.96
CA ILE A 84 10.99 -2.86 -10.61
C ILE A 84 9.67 -3.31 -9.97
N GLU A 85 8.69 -2.42 -10.03
CA GLU A 85 7.32 -2.70 -9.60
C GLU A 85 6.33 -2.01 -10.54
N GLY A 86 5.26 -2.72 -10.93
CA GLY A 86 4.20 -2.09 -11.68
C GLY A 86 2.94 -2.91 -11.92
N LYS A 87 1.93 -2.22 -12.47
CA LYS A 87 0.68 -2.85 -12.90
C LYS A 87 0.92 -3.59 -14.21
N VAL A 88 0.83 -4.92 -14.19
CA VAL A 88 1.06 -5.76 -15.37
C VAL A 88 -0.17 -6.52 -15.86
N LEU A 89 -1.25 -6.55 -15.07
CA LEU A 89 -2.52 -7.21 -15.40
C LEU A 89 -3.57 -6.18 -15.87
N ASP A 90 -4.63 -6.68 -16.51
CA ASP A 90 -5.76 -5.88 -17.00
C ASP A 90 -6.79 -5.55 -15.90
N GLU A 91 -6.49 -5.91 -14.65
CA GLU A 91 -7.38 -5.75 -13.51
C GLU A 91 -7.80 -4.29 -13.24
N GLU A 92 -6.93 -3.31 -13.51
CA GLU A 92 -7.24 -1.88 -13.28
C GLU A 92 -7.10 -1.08 -14.56
N ILE A 93 -6.11 -1.44 -15.37
CA ILE A 93 -5.78 -0.75 -16.59
C ILE A 93 -5.90 -1.73 -17.75
N PRO A 94 -6.93 -1.62 -18.60
CA PRO A 94 -7.09 -2.49 -19.75
C PRO A 94 -5.86 -2.52 -20.67
N GLU A 95 -5.64 -3.66 -21.33
CA GLU A 95 -4.56 -3.92 -22.30
C GLU A 95 -3.13 -3.91 -21.72
N ARG A 96 -2.98 -3.93 -20.41
CA ARG A 96 -1.67 -3.90 -19.74
C ARG A 96 -0.93 -5.22 -19.88
N SER A 97 -1.67 -6.33 -19.84
CA SER A 97 -1.17 -7.72 -19.89
C SER A 97 -0.48 -8.06 -21.19
N VAL A 98 -0.88 -7.41 -22.29
CA VAL A 98 -0.43 -7.72 -23.66
C VAL A 98 1.09 -7.69 -23.81
N ARG A 99 1.77 -6.80 -23.07
CA ARG A 99 3.23 -6.63 -23.17
C ARG A 99 3.95 -6.68 -21.83
N ASN A 100 3.30 -6.19 -20.77
CA ASN A 100 4.01 -5.97 -19.52
C ASN A 100 4.41 -7.29 -18.85
N ILE A 101 3.60 -8.34 -18.98
CA ILE A 101 3.92 -9.68 -18.45
C ILE A 101 5.24 -10.19 -19.05
N GLU A 102 5.38 -10.12 -20.38
CA GLU A 102 6.60 -10.56 -21.07
C GLU A 102 7.82 -9.72 -20.67
N PHE A 103 7.69 -8.39 -20.62
CA PHE A 103 8.78 -7.50 -20.26
C PHE A 103 9.29 -7.77 -18.83
N PHE A 104 8.39 -7.88 -17.86
CA PHE A 104 8.76 -8.10 -16.46
C PHE A 104 9.32 -9.51 -16.24
N THR A 105 8.75 -10.53 -16.90
CA THR A 105 9.25 -11.90 -16.85
C THR A 105 10.66 -12.01 -17.44
N ARG A 106 10.87 -11.43 -18.63
CA ARG A 106 12.19 -11.43 -19.29
C ARG A 106 13.22 -10.64 -18.48
N PHE A 107 12.80 -9.56 -17.81
CA PHE A 107 13.65 -8.82 -16.90
C PHE A 107 14.10 -9.68 -15.72
N LYS A 108 13.18 -10.36 -15.05
CA LYS A 108 13.55 -11.23 -13.92
C LYS A 108 14.52 -12.32 -14.35
N GLN A 109 14.26 -12.98 -15.48
CA GLN A 109 15.11 -14.06 -15.99
C GLN A 109 16.55 -13.57 -16.29
N ARG A 110 16.72 -12.32 -16.71
CA ARG A 110 18.03 -11.72 -17.01
C ARG A 110 18.71 -11.09 -15.79
N HIS A 111 17.94 -10.66 -14.80
CA HIS A 111 18.39 -9.95 -13.60
C HIS A 111 17.81 -10.62 -12.34
N GLY A 112 18.16 -11.89 -12.10
CA GLY A 112 17.57 -12.70 -11.03
C GLY A 112 17.78 -12.15 -9.62
N ASP A 113 18.81 -11.31 -9.42
CA ASP A 113 19.12 -10.60 -8.18
C ASP A 113 18.29 -9.32 -7.95
N LYS A 114 17.48 -8.92 -8.93
CA LYS A 114 16.62 -7.73 -8.85
C LYS A 114 15.17 -8.13 -8.56
N LEU A 115 14.53 -7.29 -7.75
CA LEU A 115 13.13 -7.45 -7.35
C LEU A 115 12.20 -7.18 -8.55
N VAL A 116 11.18 -8.03 -8.70
CA VAL A 116 10.05 -7.81 -9.61
C VAL A 116 8.73 -8.03 -8.86
N LEU A 117 7.99 -6.94 -8.62
CA LEU A 117 6.69 -6.97 -7.95
C LEU A 117 5.54 -6.62 -8.90
N LEU A 118 4.43 -7.33 -8.71
CA LEU A 118 3.12 -6.95 -9.23
C LEU A 118 2.51 -5.90 -8.30
N HIS A 119 2.13 -4.75 -8.83
CA HIS A 119 1.31 -3.78 -8.10
C HIS A 119 -0.16 -4.02 -8.48
N PHE A 120 -0.95 -4.59 -7.57
CA PHE A 120 -2.31 -5.10 -7.80
C PHE A 120 -3.33 -4.28 -7.02
N ASN A 121 -4.46 -3.91 -7.62
CA ASN A 121 -5.52 -3.24 -6.85
C ASN A 121 -6.17 -4.21 -5.85
N GLY A 122 -5.88 -4.02 -4.56
CA GLY A 122 -6.39 -4.87 -3.48
C GLY A 122 -7.85 -4.60 -3.13
N ASN A 123 -8.44 -3.48 -3.52
CA ASN A 123 -9.79 -3.09 -3.10
C ASN A 123 -10.85 -3.36 -4.17
N ALA A 124 -10.47 -3.31 -5.44
CA ALA A 124 -11.40 -3.34 -6.56
C ALA A 124 -10.77 -3.92 -7.84
N ARG A 125 -11.60 -4.19 -8.84
CA ARG A 125 -11.14 -4.51 -10.21
C ARG A 125 -12.09 -4.03 -11.29
N ASP A 126 -11.59 -3.93 -12.51
CA ASP A 126 -12.38 -3.73 -13.71
C ASP A 126 -13.27 -4.96 -13.90
N PRO A 127 -14.60 -4.80 -13.92
CA PRO A 127 -15.54 -5.92 -14.06
C PRO A 127 -15.47 -6.64 -15.40
N ARG A 128 -14.67 -6.14 -16.36
CA ARG A 128 -14.46 -6.78 -17.67
C ARG A 128 -13.29 -7.77 -17.67
N TYR A 129 -12.39 -7.68 -16.71
CA TYR A 129 -11.25 -8.57 -16.61
C TYR A 129 -11.66 -9.82 -15.82
N GLU A 130 -11.59 -11.00 -16.44
CA GLU A 130 -12.00 -12.29 -15.85
C GLU A 130 -13.40 -12.25 -15.20
N SER A 131 -14.37 -11.63 -15.87
CA SER A 131 -15.73 -11.41 -15.34
C SER A 131 -16.40 -12.68 -14.84
N ASP A 132 -16.18 -13.79 -15.54
CA ASP A 132 -16.92 -15.03 -15.35
C ASP A 132 -16.48 -15.80 -14.09
N ARG A 133 -15.40 -15.38 -13.42
CA ARG A 133 -14.91 -15.99 -12.19
C ARG A 133 -15.72 -15.62 -10.96
N PHE A 134 -16.29 -14.42 -10.94
CA PHE A 134 -16.96 -13.86 -9.77
C PHE A 134 -18.47 -13.88 -10.00
N PHE A 135 -19.22 -14.36 -9.00
CA PHE A 135 -20.67 -14.22 -9.05
C PHE A 135 -21.10 -12.85 -8.50
N ALA A 136 -22.33 -12.44 -8.77
CA ALA A 136 -22.78 -11.08 -8.47
C ALA A 136 -22.70 -10.69 -6.98
N GLY A 137 -22.88 -11.63 -6.04
CA GLY A 137 -22.79 -11.38 -4.60
C GLY A 137 -21.35 -11.28 -4.05
N HIS A 138 -20.33 -11.55 -4.88
CA HIS A 138 -18.93 -11.29 -4.53
C HIS A 138 -18.54 -9.81 -4.59
N TRP A 139 -19.42 -8.96 -5.13
CA TRP A 139 -19.22 -7.52 -5.21
C TRP A 139 -19.98 -6.80 -4.11
N ILE A 140 -19.52 -5.61 -3.77
CA ILE A 140 -20.25 -4.73 -2.85
C ILE A 140 -21.19 -3.84 -3.62
N TYR A 141 -22.45 -3.81 -3.18
CA TYR A 141 -23.45 -2.84 -3.63
C TYR A 141 -23.70 -1.80 -2.54
N PHE A 142 -24.23 -0.66 -2.94
CA PHE A 142 -24.96 0.19 -2.00
C PHE A 142 -26.37 -0.33 -1.79
N ASN A 143 -27.01 0.05 -0.70
CA ASN A 143 -28.46 -0.11 -0.60
C ASN A 143 -29.15 0.54 -1.82
N GLY A 144 -30.12 -0.18 -2.36
CA GLY A 144 -30.80 0.06 -3.62
C GLY A 144 -32.29 0.36 -3.51
N ALA A 145 -32.99 0.13 -4.62
CA ALA A 145 -34.37 0.52 -4.88
C ALA A 145 -35.20 -0.66 -5.38
N THR A 146 -36.48 -0.69 -5.02
CA THR A 146 -37.45 -1.66 -5.54
C THR A 146 -37.85 -1.29 -6.97
N ILE A 147 -37.91 -2.26 -7.87
CA ILE A 147 -38.39 -2.09 -9.24
C ILE A 147 -39.93 -2.05 -9.23
N LEU A 148 -40.52 -1.03 -9.85
CA LEU A 148 -41.95 -0.69 -9.75
C LEU A 148 -42.78 -1.14 -10.95
N ALA A 149 -42.16 -1.63 -12.01
CA ALA A 149 -42.84 -2.08 -13.22
C ALA A 149 -42.07 -3.26 -13.82
N ASP A 150 -42.78 -4.17 -14.48
CA ASP A 150 -42.16 -5.32 -15.12
C ASP A 150 -41.13 -4.87 -16.16
N VAL A 151 -39.99 -5.54 -16.15
CA VAL A 151 -38.89 -5.31 -17.07
C VAL A 151 -38.70 -6.56 -17.90
N GLY A 152 -38.84 -6.45 -19.22
CA GLY A 152 -38.61 -7.55 -20.14
C GLY A 152 -37.14 -7.96 -20.27
N ALA A 153 -36.89 -9.19 -20.72
CA ALA A 153 -35.56 -9.73 -21.04
C ALA A 153 -35.06 -9.23 -22.41
N GLU A 154 -34.99 -7.91 -22.59
CA GLU A 154 -34.67 -7.28 -23.86
C GLU A 154 -33.26 -6.68 -23.87
N GLN A 155 -32.59 -6.76 -25.03
CA GLN A 155 -31.29 -6.13 -25.24
C GLN A 155 -31.41 -4.62 -25.48
N GLY A 156 -30.31 -3.90 -25.25
CA GLY A 156 -30.23 -2.48 -25.57
C GLY A 156 -30.55 -1.56 -24.39
N MET A 157 -31.23 -0.45 -24.67
CA MET A 157 -31.56 0.57 -23.67
C MET A 157 -32.97 0.34 -23.12
N THR A 158 -33.11 0.35 -21.80
CA THR A 158 -34.41 0.16 -21.13
C THR A 158 -34.60 1.22 -20.05
N ASP A 159 -35.83 1.72 -19.95
CA ASP A 159 -36.29 2.55 -18.84
C ASP A 159 -36.89 1.65 -17.75
N ILE A 160 -36.35 1.73 -16.54
CA ILE A 160 -36.78 0.94 -15.38
C ILE A 160 -37.35 1.90 -14.34
N ARG A 161 -38.60 1.67 -13.92
CA ARG A 161 -39.22 2.44 -12.84
C ARG A 161 -38.75 1.91 -11.49
N VAL A 162 -38.31 2.79 -10.59
CA VAL A 162 -37.75 2.43 -9.27
C VAL A 162 -38.30 3.33 -8.17
N ASP A 163 -38.46 2.84 -6.95
CA ASP A 163 -39.05 3.63 -5.85
C ASP A 163 -38.15 4.79 -5.38
N LYS A 164 -36.82 4.61 -5.45
CA LYS A 164 -35.79 5.53 -4.96
C LYS A 164 -34.73 5.84 -6.04
N PRO A 165 -35.07 6.63 -7.08
CA PRO A 165 -34.14 6.95 -8.18
C PRO A 165 -32.90 7.76 -7.72
N ASN A 166 -32.97 8.45 -6.57
CA ASN A 166 -31.88 9.27 -6.04
C ASN A 166 -30.68 8.48 -5.48
N LEU A 167 -30.77 7.14 -5.44
CA LEU A 167 -29.66 6.28 -5.03
C LEU A 167 -28.61 6.10 -6.14
N PHE A 168 -29.01 6.34 -7.40
CA PHE A 168 -28.19 6.13 -8.60
C PHE A 168 -27.57 7.44 -9.11
N LYS A 169 -26.34 7.37 -9.64
CA LYS A 169 -25.56 8.56 -10.01
C LYS A 169 -24.93 8.52 -11.38
N VAL A 170 -24.96 9.67 -12.04
CA VAL A 170 -24.23 9.99 -13.27
C VAL A 170 -23.10 10.98 -12.97
N ASN A 171 -22.15 11.13 -13.90
CA ASN A 171 -21.03 12.09 -13.81
C ASN A 171 -20.18 11.96 -12.53
N MET A 172 -19.80 10.73 -12.22
CA MET A 172 -19.08 10.35 -11.02
C MET A 172 -17.64 9.91 -11.30
N GLY A 173 -17.01 9.35 -10.27
CA GLY A 173 -15.63 8.90 -10.30
C GLY A 173 -14.67 10.08 -10.18
N ARG A 174 -13.38 9.76 -10.17
CA ARG A 174 -12.29 10.71 -9.97
C ARG A 174 -12.38 11.94 -10.89
N TYR A 175 -12.77 11.74 -12.15
CA TYR A 175 -12.85 12.78 -13.19
C TYR A 175 -14.28 13.27 -13.49
N ARG A 176 -15.31 12.78 -12.76
CA ARG A 176 -16.72 13.12 -13.00
C ARG A 176 -17.21 12.85 -14.43
N SER A 177 -16.72 11.78 -15.05
CA SER A 177 -16.91 11.47 -16.47
C SER A 177 -17.44 10.07 -16.73
N ARG A 178 -17.90 9.38 -15.68
CA ARG A 178 -18.50 8.03 -15.74
C ARG A 178 -19.86 8.03 -15.07
N ASN A 179 -20.66 7.01 -15.36
CA ASN A 179 -21.92 6.72 -14.68
C ASN A 179 -21.78 5.41 -13.90
N GLU A 180 -22.66 5.17 -12.93
CA GLU A 180 -22.67 3.93 -12.15
C GLU A 180 -22.94 2.71 -13.02
N ASP A 181 -22.37 1.59 -12.58
CA ASP A 181 -22.85 0.28 -12.96
C ASP A 181 -23.82 -0.20 -11.88
N ILE A 182 -24.84 -0.96 -12.28
CA ILE A 182 -25.97 -1.36 -11.43
C ILE A 182 -26.16 -2.87 -11.54
N GLY A 183 -26.34 -3.53 -10.40
CA GLY A 183 -26.88 -4.88 -10.32
C GLY A 183 -28.41 -4.85 -10.23
N LEU A 184 -29.07 -5.63 -11.07
CA LEU A 184 -30.50 -5.94 -10.98
C LEU A 184 -30.64 -7.37 -10.45
N CYS A 185 -31.54 -7.62 -9.51
CA CYS A 185 -31.78 -8.95 -8.98
C CYS A 185 -33.25 -9.15 -8.57
N MET A 186 -33.66 -10.40 -8.39
CA MET A 186 -34.94 -10.74 -7.77
C MET A 186 -34.84 -10.55 -6.25
N LEU A 187 -35.99 -10.39 -5.58
CA LEU A 187 -36.08 -10.54 -4.14
C LEU A 187 -36.39 -12.01 -3.77
N ASP A 188 -35.83 -12.48 -2.66
CA ASP A 188 -36.15 -13.77 -2.07
C ASP A 188 -37.48 -13.73 -1.29
N THR A 189 -37.85 -14.85 -0.67
CA THR A 189 -39.09 -14.97 0.11
C THR A 189 -39.13 -14.09 1.36
N ASP A 190 -37.97 -13.65 1.86
CA ASP A 190 -37.83 -12.74 3.00
C ASP A 190 -37.75 -11.27 2.55
N GLY A 191 -37.84 -11.01 1.24
CA GLY A 191 -37.76 -9.68 0.65
C GLY A 191 -36.32 -9.14 0.56
N LYS A 192 -35.31 -10.01 0.60
CA LYS A 192 -33.89 -9.64 0.46
C LYS A 192 -33.40 -9.85 -0.97
N PRO A 193 -32.37 -9.10 -1.42
CA PRO A 193 -31.76 -9.31 -2.74
C PRO A 193 -31.21 -10.74 -2.95
N ASP A 194 -31.65 -11.41 -4.02
CA ASP A 194 -31.12 -12.70 -4.49
C ASP A 194 -30.14 -12.50 -5.65
N TRP A 195 -28.85 -12.41 -5.31
CA TRP A 195 -27.77 -12.22 -6.28
C TRP A 195 -27.45 -13.44 -7.15
N HIS A 196 -28.07 -14.62 -6.93
CA HIS A 196 -27.96 -15.73 -7.89
C HIS A 196 -28.84 -15.51 -9.13
N ARG A 197 -29.85 -14.64 -9.02
CA ARG A 197 -30.79 -14.31 -10.08
C ARG A 197 -30.62 -12.86 -10.52
N SER A 198 -29.41 -12.53 -10.97
CA SER A 198 -29.01 -11.16 -11.27
C SER A 198 -28.66 -10.89 -12.74
N GLU A 199 -28.68 -9.61 -13.09
CA GLU A 199 -28.13 -9.02 -14.32
C GLU A 199 -27.29 -7.79 -13.96
N GLN A 200 -26.20 -7.56 -14.70
CA GLN A 200 -25.39 -6.35 -14.55
C GLN A 200 -25.68 -5.39 -15.70
N VAL A 201 -25.93 -4.12 -15.38
CA VAL A 201 -26.33 -3.08 -16.35
C VAL A 201 -25.49 -1.81 -16.17
N GLN A 202 -25.36 -1.01 -17.22
CA GLN A 202 -24.69 0.29 -17.14
C GLN A 202 -25.73 1.42 -17.09
N LEU A 203 -25.61 2.34 -16.13
CA LEU A 203 -26.49 3.50 -16.03
C LEU A 203 -26.20 4.53 -17.14
N ILE A 204 -27.26 5.01 -17.76
CA ILE A 204 -27.21 6.05 -18.80
C ILE A 204 -27.72 7.38 -18.26
N SER A 205 -28.87 7.38 -17.60
CA SER A 205 -29.47 8.59 -17.03
C SER A 205 -30.43 8.29 -15.89
N VAL A 206 -30.69 9.29 -15.04
CA VAL A 206 -31.63 9.22 -13.92
C VAL A 206 -32.68 10.33 -14.07
N ASP A 207 -33.96 9.96 -14.03
CA ASP A 207 -35.10 10.87 -13.94
C ASP A 207 -35.77 10.71 -12.57
N VAL A 208 -35.37 11.59 -11.65
CA VAL A 208 -35.88 11.57 -10.27
C VAL A 208 -37.38 11.89 -10.20
N LYS A 209 -37.87 12.75 -11.09
CA LYS A 209 -39.27 13.20 -11.09
C LYS A 209 -40.21 12.06 -11.51
N ASN A 210 -39.84 11.34 -12.57
CA ASN A 210 -40.63 10.24 -13.10
C ASN A 210 -40.30 8.88 -12.46
N LYS A 211 -39.36 8.86 -11.49
CA LYS A 211 -38.93 7.64 -10.80
C LYS A 211 -38.38 6.58 -11.75
N THR A 212 -37.55 7.01 -12.70
CA THR A 212 -37.03 6.16 -13.77
C THR A 212 -35.52 6.24 -13.85
N ILE A 213 -34.87 5.10 -14.05
CA ILE A 213 -33.48 5.02 -14.49
C ILE A 213 -33.44 4.45 -15.90
N ARG A 214 -32.58 4.99 -16.76
CA ARG A 214 -32.30 4.42 -18.08
C ARG A 214 -30.99 3.67 -18.03
N VAL A 215 -30.99 2.42 -18.46
CA VAL A 215 -29.83 1.53 -18.39
C VAL A 215 -29.55 0.86 -19.73
N ARG A 216 -28.29 0.51 -19.98
CA ARG A 216 -27.90 -0.47 -21.00
C ARG A 216 -27.90 -1.86 -20.38
N ARG A 217 -28.70 -2.77 -20.93
CA ARG A 217 -28.92 -4.14 -20.46
C ARG A 217 -27.76 -5.08 -20.81
N GLY A 218 -27.67 -6.21 -20.10
CA GLY A 218 -26.77 -7.33 -20.40
C GLY A 218 -25.29 -6.94 -20.51
N CYS A 219 -24.80 -6.14 -19.57
CA CYS A 219 -23.41 -5.70 -19.54
C CYS A 219 -22.54 -6.65 -18.71
N PHE A 220 -21.21 -6.50 -18.82
CA PHE A 220 -20.22 -7.15 -17.93
C PHE A 220 -20.33 -8.69 -17.87
N GLY A 221 -20.50 -9.32 -19.04
CA GLY A 221 -20.62 -10.78 -19.14
C GLY A 221 -22.01 -11.34 -18.85
N THR A 222 -22.98 -10.51 -18.45
CA THR A 222 -24.37 -10.95 -18.20
C THR A 222 -25.27 -10.83 -19.42
N LYS A 223 -26.47 -11.43 -19.36
CA LYS A 223 -27.52 -11.34 -20.39
C LYS A 223 -28.79 -10.72 -19.80
N PRO A 224 -29.61 -10.02 -20.61
CA PRO A 224 -30.89 -9.48 -20.15
C PRO A 224 -31.78 -10.53 -19.52
N ARG A 225 -32.38 -10.19 -18.38
CA ARG A 225 -33.36 -11.00 -17.65
C ARG A 225 -34.69 -10.26 -17.50
N ALA A 226 -35.75 -11.03 -17.27
CA ALA A 226 -37.02 -10.44 -16.88
C ALA A 226 -37.02 -10.19 -15.36
N PHE A 227 -37.56 -9.05 -14.94
CA PHE A 227 -37.72 -8.67 -13.54
C PHE A 227 -39.16 -8.23 -13.29
N GLU A 228 -39.79 -8.82 -12.29
CA GLU A 228 -41.19 -8.55 -11.93
C GLU A 228 -41.30 -7.34 -11.00
N ALA A 229 -42.33 -6.52 -11.21
CA ALA A 229 -42.65 -5.37 -10.38
C ALA A 229 -42.88 -5.78 -8.91
N GLY A 230 -42.30 -5.04 -7.97
CA GLY A 230 -42.44 -5.28 -6.52
C GLY A 230 -41.63 -6.45 -5.98
N SER A 231 -41.17 -7.37 -6.84
CA SER A 231 -40.40 -8.57 -6.47
C SER A 231 -38.96 -8.53 -6.99
N SER A 232 -38.48 -7.34 -7.40
CA SER A 232 -37.14 -7.15 -7.96
C SER A 232 -36.50 -5.87 -7.44
N TYR A 233 -35.17 -5.84 -7.50
CA TYR A 233 -34.33 -4.85 -6.85
C TYR A 233 -33.24 -4.34 -7.79
N ALA A 234 -32.88 -3.07 -7.65
CA ALA A 234 -31.77 -2.44 -8.37
C ALA A 234 -30.83 -1.77 -7.37
N ALA A 235 -29.54 -2.09 -7.45
CA ALA A 235 -28.52 -1.55 -6.54
C ALA A 235 -27.27 -1.10 -7.31
N ALA A 236 -26.75 0.09 -6.99
CA ALA A 236 -25.52 0.57 -7.59
C ALA A 236 -24.31 -0.15 -6.98
N HIS A 237 -23.32 -0.50 -7.81
CA HIS A 237 -22.04 -1.01 -7.32
C HIS A 237 -21.32 0.04 -6.47
N ALA A 238 -20.65 -0.43 -5.41
CA ALA A 238 -19.61 0.35 -4.76
C ALA A 238 -18.35 0.32 -5.63
N THR A 239 -17.82 1.51 -5.94
CA THR A 239 -16.75 1.65 -6.93
C THR A 239 -15.70 2.69 -6.54
N GLU A 240 -14.51 2.54 -7.11
CA GLU A 240 -13.47 3.58 -7.15
C GLU A 240 -13.00 3.91 -8.57
N GLY A 241 -12.05 4.83 -8.66
CA GLY A 241 -11.50 5.29 -9.92
C GLY A 241 -12.49 6.13 -10.73
N PRO A 242 -12.37 6.14 -12.06
CA PRO A 242 -11.24 5.58 -12.81
C PRO A 242 -9.93 6.29 -12.40
N TRP A 243 -8.81 5.56 -12.34
CA TRP A 243 -7.52 6.11 -11.91
C TRP A 243 -6.73 6.81 -13.03
N GLY A 244 -7.23 6.71 -14.26
CA GLY A 244 -6.84 7.50 -15.43
C GLY A 244 -8.07 7.92 -16.23
N ASP A 245 -7.96 8.93 -17.09
CA ASP A 245 -9.05 9.47 -17.91
C ASP A 245 -9.66 8.43 -18.89
N ARG A 246 -8.84 7.45 -19.29
CA ARG A 246 -9.21 6.33 -20.16
C ARG A 246 -9.57 5.03 -19.42
N ASN A 247 -9.50 5.01 -18.09
CA ASN A 247 -9.84 3.80 -17.32
C ASN A 247 -11.36 3.73 -17.04
N ASN A 248 -11.77 2.61 -16.45
CA ASN A 248 -13.13 2.33 -16.03
C ASN A 248 -13.31 2.51 -14.51
N LEU A 249 -14.57 2.59 -14.06
CA LEU A 249 -14.87 2.38 -12.64
C LEU A 249 -14.54 0.94 -12.28
N LEU A 250 -13.95 0.74 -11.11
CA LEU A 250 -13.59 -0.58 -10.59
C LEU A 250 -14.61 -0.98 -9.52
N TRP A 251 -15.05 -2.24 -9.53
CA TRP A 251 -16.01 -2.78 -8.56
C TRP A 251 -15.29 -3.32 -7.32
N TYR A 252 -15.82 -2.98 -6.15
CA TYR A 252 -15.25 -3.38 -4.88
C TYR A 252 -15.44 -4.88 -4.62
N TYR A 253 -14.36 -5.54 -4.21
CA TYR A 253 -14.43 -6.89 -3.69
C TYR A 253 -15.17 -6.91 -2.34
N ASN A 254 -16.04 -7.89 -2.14
CA ASN A 254 -16.68 -8.10 -0.85
C ASN A 254 -15.83 -9.00 0.06
N TYR A 255 -14.88 -8.41 0.78
CA TYR A 255 -14.06 -9.12 1.77
C TYR A 255 -14.81 -9.44 3.08
N SER A 256 -16.08 -9.07 3.23
CA SER A 256 -16.80 -9.33 4.48
C SER A 256 -16.80 -10.80 4.84
N THR A 257 -16.60 -11.10 6.13
CA THR A 257 -16.88 -12.45 6.67
C THR A 257 -18.36 -12.88 6.52
N ARG A 258 -19.22 -11.96 6.08
CA ARG A 258 -20.62 -12.17 5.73
C ARG A 258 -20.90 -12.10 4.22
N CYS A 259 -19.86 -12.07 3.40
CA CYS A 259 -19.99 -12.09 1.94
C CYS A 259 -20.87 -13.27 1.49
N PRO A 260 -21.85 -13.05 0.61
CA PRO A 260 -22.62 -14.12 -0.03
C PRO A 260 -21.71 -15.18 -0.65
N ARG A 261 -22.17 -16.43 -0.63
CA ARG A 261 -21.45 -17.57 -1.20
C ARG A 261 -21.98 -17.94 -2.57
N ASP A 262 -21.09 -18.37 -3.46
CA ASP A 262 -21.46 -18.85 -4.79
C ASP A 262 -22.11 -20.25 -4.72
N SER A 263 -22.50 -20.82 -5.86
CA SER A 263 -23.09 -22.17 -5.91
C SER A 263 -22.15 -23.29 -5.46
N HIS A 264 -20.84 -23.02 -5.33
CA HIS A 264 -19.83 -23.93 -4.79
C HIS A 264 -19.49 -23.63 -3.32
N GLY A 265 -20.21 -22.69 -2.68
CA GLY A 265 -19.98 -22.31 -1.30
C GLY A 265 -18.83 -21.32 -1.09
N ARG A 266 -18.27 -20.71 -2.14
CA ARG A 266 -17.09 -19.83 -2.07
C ARG A 266 -17.47 -18.37 -1.88
N THR A 267 -16.72 -17.66 -1.04
CA THR A 267 -16.77 -16.19 -0.88
C THR A 267 -15.90 -15.49 -1.94
N CYS A 268 -15.98 -14.16 -2.00
CA CYS A 268 -15.14 -13.36 -2.91
C CYS A 268 -13.65 -13.58 -2.63
N SER A 269 -13.28 -13.62 -1.34
CA SER A 269 -11.91 -13.86 -0.90
C SER A 269 -11.38 -15.21 -1.33
N ASP A 270 -12.20 -16.28 -1.27
CA ASP A 270 -11.80 -17.62 -1.70
C ASP A 270 -11.44 -17.61 -3.21
N VAL A 271 -12.28 -16.99 -4.04
CA VAL A 271 -12.09 -16.90 -5.49
C VAL A 271 -10.89 -16.03 -5.85
N LEU A 272 -10.71 -14.89 -5.18
CA LEU A 272 -9.58 -14.00 -5.44
C LEU A 272 -8.25 -14.65 -5.02
N ALA A 273 -8.21 -15.31 -3.87
CA ALA A 273 -7.00 -15.99 -3.39
C ALA A 273 -6.64 -17.19 -4.30
N GLU A 274 -7.63 -17.94 -4.77
CA GLU A 274 -7.45 -19.00 -5.77
C GLU A 274 -6.87 -18.44 -7.08
N HIS A 275 -7.46 -17.38 -7.63
CA HIS A 275 -6.99 -16.76 -8.87
C HIS A 275 -5.56 -16.21 -8.76
N LEU A 276 -5.20 -15.52 -7.67
CA LEU A 276 -3.83 -15.08 -7.45
C LEU A 276 -2.86 -16.26 -7.29
N GLY A 277 -3.31 -17.34 -6.63
CA GLY A 277 -2.55 -18.59 -6.54
C GLY A 277 -2.27 -19.20 -7.92
N GLU A 278 -3.25 -19.20 -8.83
CA GLU A 278 -3.06 -19.66 -10.22
C GLU A 278 -2.05 -18.79 -10.97
N LEU A 279 -2.14 -17.46 -10.84
CA LEU A 279 -1.24 -16.53 -11.54
C LEU A 279 0.23 -16.66 -11.09
N PHE A 280 0.46 -16.85 -9.79
CA PHE A 280 1.81 -16.99 -9.21
C PHE A 280 2.29 -18.44 -9.12
N GLY A 281 1.44 -19.42 -9.43
CA GLY A 281 1.83 -20.83 -9.46
C GLY A 281 2.91 -21.11 -10.53
N PRO A 282 3.54 -22.31 -10.52
CA PRO A 282 4.62 -22.65 -11.44
C PRO A 282 4.27 -22.50 -12.94
N GLU A 283 3.01 -22.78 -13.29
CA GLU A 283 2.46 -22.64 -14.65
C GLU A 283 1.75 -21.29 -14.88
N GLY A 284 1.77 -20.42 -13.87
CA GLY A 284 1.11 -19.14 -13.88
C GLY A 284 1.86 -18.09 -14.69
N THR A 285 1.13 -17.11 -15.24
CA THR A 285 1.72 -16.03 -16.05
C THR A 285 2.65 -15.11 -15.25
N LEU A 286 2.56 -15.15 -13.91
CA LEU A 286 3.41 -14.40 -12.98
C LEU A 286 4.37 -15.31 -12.20
N ALA A 287 4.62 -16.55 -12.66
CA ALA A 287 5.52 -17.49 -11.99
C ALA A 287 6.89 -16.87 -11.65
N ALA A 288 7.43 -16.03 -12.53
CA ALA A 288 8.73 -15.37 -12.35
C ALA A 288 8.71 -14.18 -11.36
N PHE A 289 7.56 -13.63 -10.98
CA PHE A 289 7.51 -12.46 -10.08
C PHE A 289 7.94 -12.86 -8.68
N ASP A 290 8.61 -11.97 -7.94
CA ASP A 290 9.02 -12.23 -6.55
C ASP A 290 7.85 -12.09 -5.56
N GLY A 291 6.75 -11.47 -6.00
CA GLY A 291 5.56 -11.27 -5.20
C GLY A 291 4.65 -10.18 -5.72
N LEU A 292 3.78 -9.70 -4.84
CA LEU A 292 2.87 -8.60 -5.12
C LEU A 292 2.77 -7.60 -3.97
N GLU A 293 2.39 -6.39 -4.33
CA GLU A 293 1.87 -5.38 -3.44
C GLU A 293 0.40 -5.10 -3.78
N PHE A 294 -0.42 -4.97 -2.73
CA PHE A 294 -1.82 -4.58 -2.83
C PHE A 294 -2.05 -3.08 -2.63
N ASP A 295 -2.05 -2.36 -3.74
CA ASP A 295 -2.51 -0.98 -3.85
C ASP A 295 -3.92 -0.86 -3.26
N VAL A 296 -4.12 0.11 -2.38
CA VAL A 296 -5.41 0.44 -1.75
C VAL A 296 -6.12 -0.66 -0.96
N LEU A 297 -5.49 -1.75 -0.51
CA LEU A 297 -6.18 -2.73 0.37
C LEU A 297 -6.57 -2.10 1.72
N LYS A 298 -7.88 -1.94 1.97
CA LYS A 298 -8.40 -1.16 3.11
C LYS A 298 -8.94 -2.03 4.25
N TRP A 299 -8.82 -1.52 5.47
CA TRP A 299 -9.43 -2.08 6.69
C TRP A 299 -10.94 -1.87 6.78
N ARG A 300 -11.48 -0.88 6.06
CA ARG A 300 -12.91 -0.54 6.07
C ARG A 300 -13.42 -0.50 4.64
N CYS A 301 -14.65 -0.95 4.45
CA CYS A 301 -15.34 -0.76 3.19
C CYS A 301 -15.57 0.74 2.94
N GLY A 302 -15.11 1.24 1.79
CA GLY A 302 -15.39 2.61 1.35
C GLY A 302 -16.83 2.78 0.80
N GLY A 303 -17.21 4.02 0.50
CA GLY A 303 -18.32 4.31 -0.43
C GLY A 303 -19.61 4.95 0.12
N GLY A 304 -19.77 5.17 1.42
CA GLY A 304 -21.00 5.75 1.97
C GLY A 304 -21.17 7.27 1.77
N LEU A 305 -22.38 7.72 1.41
CA LEU A 305 -22.85 9.11 1.52
C LEU A 305 -24.10 9.15 2.41
N ARG A 306 -24.55 10.33 2.85
CA ARG A 306 -25.71 10.46 3.77
C ARG A 306 -26.99 9.68 3.36
N VAL A 307 -27.19 9.39 2.07
CA VAL A 307 -28.38 8.70 1.55
C VAL A 307 -28.13 7.26 1.09
N ARG A 308 -26.87 6.81 1.02
CA ARG A 308 -26.51 5.45 0.59
C ARG A 308 -25.30 4.93 1.36
N GLY A 309 -25.35 3.69 1.83
CA GLY A 309 -24.25 3.00 2.50
C GLY A 309 -23.96 1.67 1.83
N ALA A 310 -22.72 1.19 1.97
CA ALA A 310 -22.33 -0.13 1.49
C ALA A 310 -23.10 -1.22 2.25
N ASP A 311 -23.53 -2.23 1.52
CA ASP A 311 -24.27 -3.41 1.97
C ASP A 311 -23.38 -4.63 1.77
N CYS A 312 -22.64 -5.00 2.82
CA CYS A 312 -21.59 -6.02 2.74
C CYS A 312 -22.13 -7.44 3.00
N ASP A 313 -23.24 -7.60 3.70
CA ASP A 313 -23.95 -8.89 3.82
C ASP A 313 -25.04 -9.10 2.75
N ALA A 314 -25.25 -8.09 1.89
CA ALA A 314 -26.09 -8.12 0.69
C ALA A 314 -27.58 -8.34 0.99
N ASP A 315 -28.06 -7.90 2.16
CA ASP A 315 -29.46 -8.04 2.59
C ASP A 315 -30.37 -6.89 2.13
N GLY A 316 -29.82 -5.92 1.39
CA GLY A 316 -30.48 -4.72 0.89
C GLY A 316 -30.39 -3.52 1.83
N LYS A 317 -29.72 -3.63 2.98
CA LYS A 317 -29.57 -2.57 3.98
C LYS A 317 -28.10 -2.19 4.17
N PRO A 318 -27.81 -0.90 4.38
CA PRO A 318 -26.43 -0.48 4.56
C PRO A 318 -25.89 -0.91 5.93
N ASP A 319 -24.75 -1.61 5.94
CA ASP A 319 -24.04 -2.05 7.15
C ASP A 319 -22.60 -1.50 7.23
N ALA A 320 -22.04 -1.01 6.12
CA ALA A 320 -20.65 -0.59 5.97
C ALA A 320 -19.62 -1.65 6.45
N GLY A 321 -20.00 -2.93 6.44
CA GLY A 321 -19.19 -4.03 6.95
C GLY A 321 -19.14 -4.12 8.48
N LEU A 322 -20.01 -3.38 9.20
CA LEU A 322 -20.10 -3.39 10.65
C LEU A 322 -21.30 -4.21 11.13
N HIS A 323 -21.06 -5.24 11.93
CA HIS A 323 -22.12 -6.05 12.53
C HIS A 323 -22.02 -6.03 14.06
N GLY A 324 -22.96 -5.38 14.74
CA GLY A 324 -22.92 -5.26 16.21
C GLY A 324 -21.68 -4.51 16.74
N GLY A 325 -21.08 -3.63 15.93
CA GLY A 325 -19.83 -2.93 16.24
C GLY A 325 -18.55 -3.68 15.84
N PHE A 326 -18.65 -4.94 15.40
CA PHE A 326 -17.55 -5.71 14.85
C PHE A 326 -17.34 -5.38 13.36
N ASN A 327 -16.11 -5.07 12.95
CA ASN A 327 -15.73 -4.81 11.56
C ASN A 327 -15.53 -6.14 10.82
N ALA A 328 -16.64 -6.70 10.35
CA ALA A 328 -16.69 -7.94 9.60
C ALA A 328 -15.94 -7.86 8.25
N TYR A 329 -15.86 -6.67 7.65
CA TYR A 329 -15.07 -6.42 6.44
C TYR A 329 -13.57 -6.47 6.72
N GLY A 330 -13.08 -5.66 7.66
CA GLY A 330 -11.65 -5.64 8.01
C GLY A 330 -11.13 -6.99 8.50
N ALA A 331 -11.93 -7.71 9.30
CA ALA A 331 -11.60 -9.06 9.73
C ALA A 331 -11.48 -10.03 8.54
N GLY A 332 -12.34 -9.90 7.53
CA GLY A 332 -12.29 -10.74 6.34
C GLY A 332 -11.17 -10.36 5.36
N VAL A 333 -10.70 -9.10 5.34
CA VAL A 333 -9.46 -8.71 4.65
C VAL A 333 -8.25 -9.44 5.24
N VAL A 334 -8.14 -9.51 6.56
CA VAL A 334 -7.04 -10.25 7.22
C VAL A 334 -7.12 -11.75 6.92
N GLU A 335 -8.33 -12.30 6.91
CA GLU A 335 -8.57 -13.70 6.54
C GLU A 335 -8.20 -13.98 5.08
N PHE A 336 -8.52 -13.08 4.15
CA PHE A 336 -8.06 -13.16 2.75
C PHE A 336 -6.53 -13.19 2.67
N CYS A 337 -5.83 -12.28 3.36
CA CYS A 337 -4.36 -12.29 3.38
C CYS A 337 -3.79 -13.60 3.93
N ARG A 338 -4.42 -14.20 4.94
CA ARG A 338 -4.02 -15.50 5.50
C ARG A 338 -4.17 -16.62 4.47
N GLN A 339 -5.31 -16.70 3.82
CA GLN A 339 -5.57 -17.70 2.77
C GLN A 339 -4.60 -17.54 1.60
N LEU A 340 -4.32 -16.29 1.20
CA LEU A 340 -3.38 -16.01 0.12
C LEU A 340 -1.95 -16.44 0.51
N ARG A 341 -1.51 -16.14 1.74
CA ARG A 341 -0.21 -16.59 2.24
C ARG A 341 -0.09 -18.11 2.18
N GLU A 342 -1.12 -18.84 2.60
CA GLU A 342 -1.14 -20.31 2.54
C GLU A 342 -0.99 -20.84 1.11
N ARG A 343 -1.55 -20.14 0.13
CA ARG A 343 -1.48 -20.52 -1.28
C ARG A 343 -0.13 -20.16 -1.93
N LEU A 344 0.40 -18.98 -1.64
CA LEU A 344 1.63 -18.47 -2.27
C LEU A 344 2.92 -18.97 -1.61
N GLY A 345 2.81 -19.52 -0.39
CA GLY A 345 3.94 -20.03 0.38
C GLY A 345 4.85 -18.92 0.94
N GLU A 346 5.98 -19.35 1.47
CA GLU A 346 6.96 -18.46 2.14
C GLU A 346 7.88 -17.72 1.17
N ASP A 347 8.06 -18.28 -0.03
CA ASP A 347 9.01 -17.77 -1.02
C ASP A 347 8.43 -16.62 -1.86
N THR A 348 7.24 -16.12 -1.53
CA THR A 348 6.56 -15.05 -2.26
C THR A 348 6.36 -13.84 -1.36
N LEU A 349 6.75 -12.66 -1.82
CA LEU A 349 6.48 -11.41 -1.10
C LEU A 349 4.98 -11.04 -1.22
N ILE A 350 4.36 -10.70 -0.09
CA ILE A 350 3.00 -10.14 -0.07
C ILE A 350 3.04 -8.85 0.73
N LEU A 351 2.73 -7.75 0.07
CA LEU A 351 2.81 -6.39 0.58
C LEU A 351 1.44 -5.70 0.39
N ALA A 352 1.23 -4.57 1.05
CA ALA A 352 0.06 -3.71 0.82
C ALA A 352 0.36 -2.30 1.35
N ASP A 353 -0.45 -1.31 0.97
CA ASP A 353 -0.46 -0.02 1.67
C ASP A 353 -0.47 -0.17 3.21
N GLY A 354 0.23 0.72 3.90
CA GLY A 354 0.26 0.76 5.37
C GLY A 354 0.48 2.13 6.00
N MET A 355 0.30 3.22 5.25
CA MET A 355 0.65 4.56 5.69
C MET A 355 -0.41 5.28 6.54
N HIS A 356 -1.61 4.73 6.71
CA HIS A 356 -2.63 5.33 7.57
C HIS A 356 -3.60 4.29 8.19
N GLU A 357 -4.41 4.73 9.16
CA GLU A 357 -5.36 3.91 9.93
C GLU A 357 -6.43 3.14 9.13
N GLY A 358 -6.62 3.53 7.86
CA GLY A 358 -7.62 2.96 6.96
C GLY A 358 -7.09 1.81 6.11
N ASN A 359 -5.77 1.59 6.12
CA ASN A 359 -5.16 0.46 5.44
C ASN A 359 -5.33 -0.84 6.23
N GLN A 360 -5.15 -1.96 5.55
CA GLN A 360 -5.17 -3.30 6.14
C GLN A 360 -4.26 -3.43 7.39
N ARG A 361 -4.54 -4.44 8.22
CA ARG A 361 -3.84 -4.69 9.49
C ARG A 361 -3.38 -6.15 9.63
N ALA A 362 -2.99 -6.78 8.54
CA ALA A 362 -2.57 -8.19 8.48
C ALA A 362 -1.10 -8.35 8.94
N PHE A 363 -0.80 -7.90 10.16
CA PHE A 363 0.52 -8.05 10.78
C PHE A 363 0.85 -9.55 10.95
N GLY A 364 2.12 -9.92 10.79
CA GLY A 364 2.58 -11.32 10.84
C GLY A 364 2.27 -12.16 9.60
N ILE A 365 1.44 -11.65 8.68
CA ILE A 365 1.07 -12.32 7.42
C ILE A 365 1.79 -11.69 6.22
N LEU A 366 1.75 -10.36 6.13
CA LEU A 366 2.40 -9.59 5.06
C LEU A 366 3.88 -9.34 5.38
N ASN A 367 4.70 -9.23 4.34
CA ASN A 367 6.15 -9.00 4.45
C ASN A 367 6.52 -7.55 4.79
N GLY A 368 5.57 -6.63 4.67
CA GLY A 368 5.80 -5.21 4.89
C GLY A 368 4.74 -4.37 4.20
N ILE A 369 5.02 -3.08 4.06
CA ILE A 369 4.08 -2.10 3.52
C ILE A 369 4.65 -1.20 2.45
N GLU A 370 3.75 -0.67 1.60
CA GLU A 370 3.93 0.60 0.92
C GLU A 370 3.53 1.77 1.82
N SER A 371 4.32 2.84 1.78
CA SER A 371 3.85 4.18 2.07
C SER A 371 3.81 5.04 0.80
N GLU A 372 2.61 5.35 0.29
CA GLU A 372 2.45 6.26 -0.85
C GLU A 372 2.71 7.71 -0.38
N GLY A 373 3.92 8.21 -0.64
CA GLY A 373 4.45 9.44 -0.06
C GLY A 373 5.02 9.26 1.34
N TRP A 374 5.52 10.36 1.94
CA TRP A 374 6.03 10.33 3.31
C TRP A 374 5.45 11.43 4.22
N PRO A 375 4.93 11.06 5.40
CA PRO A 375 4.49 9.72 5.75
C PRO A 375 3.22 9.33 4.98
N HIS A 376 2.61 10.24 4.21
CA HIS A 376 1.54 9.97 3.27
C HIS A 376 1.48 11.06 2.18
N LEU A 377 0.74 10.79 1.10
CA LEU A 377 0.71 11.53 -0.16
C LEU A 377 0.48 13.06 -0.09
N ARG A 378 -0.12 13.55 1.00
CA ARG A 378 -0.52 14.96 1.17
C ARG A 378 0.38 15.73 2.14
N ASP A 379 1.32 15.07 2.81
CA ASP A 379 2.14 15.67 3.86
C ASP A 379 3.55 16.08 3.37
N HIS A 380 3.59 16.88 2.31
CA HIS A 380 4.86 17.38 1.73
C HIS A 380 5.62 18.34 2.66
N GLU A 381 4.98 18.85 3.72
CA GLU A 381 5.60 19.68 4.76
C GLU A 381 6.18 18.83 5.92
N ILE A 382 5.97 17.50 5.88
CA ILE A 382 6.44 16.54 6.88
C ILE A 382 5.99 16.96 8.30
N LYS A 383 4.68 17.10 8.47
CA LYS A 383 4.04 17.36 9.77
C LYS A 383 3.93 16.07 10.60
N ASP A 384 3.57 14.95 9.99
CA ASP A 384 3.43 13.64 10.66
C ASP A 384 4.76 12.84 10.64
N TRP A 385 5.85 13.49 11.06
CA TRP A 385 7.17 12.85 11.15
C TRP A 385 7.15 11.58 12.02
N SER A 386 6.57 11.70 13.21
CA SER A 386 6.61 10.63 14.22
C SER A 386 5.64 9.50 13.93
N GLY A 387 4.43 9.80 13.47
CA GLY A 387 3.48 8.75 13.14
C GLY A 387 3.95 7.91 11.95
N GLY A 388 4.58 8.54 10.95
CA GLY A 388 5.27 7.83 9.87
C GLY A 388 6.31 6.84 10.40
N LEU A 389 7.24 7.32 11.24
CA LEU A 389 8.28 6.48 11.83
C LEU A 389 7.69 5.34 12.65
N ASN A 390 6.69 5.62 13.49
CA ASN A 390 6.04 4.62 14.33
C ASN A 390 5.41 3.51 13.48
N ARG A 391 4.73 3.85 12.38
CA ARG A 391 4.13 2.85 11.48
C ARG A 391 5.19 1.95 10.87
N HIS A 392 6.27 2.51 10.32
CA HIS A 392 7.32 1.71 9.71
C HIS A 392 8.09 0.85 10.72
N PHE A 393 8.44 1.38 11.90
CA PHE A 393 9.10 0.59 12.95
C PHE A 393 8.20 -0.54 13.49
N PHE A 394 6.89 -0.28 13.59
CA PHE A 394 5.94 -1.31 14.00
C PHE A 394 5.85 -2.43 12.97
N TRP A 395 5.76 -2.10 11.68
CA TRP A 395 5.81 -3.09 10.60
C TRP A 395 7.14 -3.84 10.58
N ASN A 396 8.28 -3.17 10.75
CA ASN A 396 9.58 -3.84 10.84
C ASN A 396 9.64 -4.89 11.96
N SER A 397 8.93 -4.65 13.07
CA SER A 397 8.92 -5.54 14.23
C SER A 397 7.83 -6.63 14.19
N ASN A 398 6.81 -6.46 13.34
CA ASN A 398 5.61 -7.30 13.35
C ASN A 398 5.23 -7.86 11.97
N ALA A 399 5.97 -7.59 10.91
CA ALA A 399 5.77 -8.20 9.60
C ALA A 399 6.35 -9.62 9.54
N ARG A 400 5.95 -10.35 8.49
CA ARG A 400 6.49 -11.66 8.16
C ARG A 400 7.87 -11.52 7.48
N PRO A 401 8.93 -12.20 7.93
CA PRO A 401 10.20 -12.21 7.20
C PRO A 401 10.09 -12.87 5.81
N PRO A 402 10.94 -12.49 4.83
CA PRO A 402 11.85 -11.35 4.88
C PRO A 402 11.08 -10.02 4.87
N LEU A 403 11.63 -9.02 5.56
CA LEU A 403 11.01 -7.70 5.72
C LEU A 403 11.20 -6.88 4.45
N ALA A 404 10.11 -6.30 3.93
CA ALA A 404 10.11 -5.62 2.63
C ALA A 404 9.26 -4.34 2.63
N ASN A 405 9.39 -3.50 3.67
CA ASN A 405 8.77 -2.18 3.69
C ASN A 405 9.38 -1.27 2.62
N TYR A 406 8.59 -0.39 2.02
CA TYR A 406 9.10 0.66 1.14
C TYR A 406 8.29 1.96 1.19
N ILE A 407 8.94 3.04 0.77
CA ILE A 407 8.34 4.36 0.63
C ILE A 407 8.36 4.74 -0.85
N ASN A 408 7.20 5.04 -1.40
CA ASN A 408 7.06 5.63 -2.72
C ASN A 408 7.17 7.14 -2.62
N HIS A 409 8.35 7.69 -2.91
CA HIS A 409 8.60 9.11 -2.82
C HIS A 409 7.75 9.89 -3.82
N LYS A 410 6.67 10.48 -3.30
CA LYS A 410 5.62 11.14 -4.07
C LYS A 410 4.81 12.07 -3.18
N PHE A 411 4.45 13.22 -3.72
CA PHE A 411 3.50 14.13 -3.10
C PHE A 411 2.53 14.67 -4.16
N ASN A 412 1.28 14.91 -3.77
CA ASN A 412 0.27 15.45 -4.65
C ASN A 412 -0.49 16.60 -3.98
N MET A 413 -0.70 17.67 -4.74
CA MET A 413 -1.60 18.77 -4.42
C MET A 413 -2.79 18.83 -5.39
N PRO A 414 -4.00 19.15 -4.91
CA PRO A 414 -5.15 19.41 -5.78
C PRO A 414 -4.88 20.59 -6.74
N THR A 415 -5.40 20.50 -7.96
CA THR A 415 -5.36 21.61 -8.95
C THR A 415 -6.66 22.39 -9.04
N GLY A 416 -7.67 22.02 -8.24
CA GLY A 416 -9.05 22.51 -8.37
C GLY A 416 -9.87 21.80 -9.46
N ARG A 417 -9.23 21.08 -10.39
CA ARG A 417 -9.91 20.24 -11.39
C ARG A 417 -10.11 18.82 -10.85
N PRO A 418 -11.32 18.23 -10.99
CA PRO A 418 -11.57 16.85 -10.54
C PRO A 418 -10.55 15.87 -11.11
N GLY A 419 -9.94 15.08 -10.21
CA GLY A 419 -9.02 14.01 -10.57
C GLY A 419 -7.62 14.42 -10.98
N VAL A 420 -7.38 15.72 -11.20
CA VAL A 420 -6.08 16.26 -11.61
C VAL A 420 -5.33 16.79 -10.40
N VAL A 421 -4.16 16.21 -10.17
CA VAL A 421 -3.22 16.60 -9.11
C VAL A 421 -1.91 17.04 -9.75
N LYS A 422 -1.12 17.82 -9.01
CA LYS A 422 0.25 18.18 -9.38
C LYS A 422 1.20 17.93 -8.21
N PRO A 423 2.48 17.63 -8.45
CA PRO A 423 3.47 17.65 -7.39
C PRO A 423 3.58 19.06 -6.75
N PRO A 424 3.78 19.17 -5.43
CA PRO A 424 4.23 20.40 -4.79
C PRO A 424 5.68 20.72 -5.13
N ASP A 425 6.04 21.99 -4.97
CA ASP A 425 7.44 22.41 -4.96
C ASP A 425 8.04 21.99 -3.61
N VAL A 426 8.98 21.03 -3.66
CA VAL A 426 9.62 20.47 -2.47
C VAL A 426 11.12 20.74 -2.56
N PRO A 427 11.75 21.33 -1.53
CA PRO A 427 13.20 21.55 -1.52
C PRO A 427 13.99 20.24 -1.55
N PHE A 428 15.20 20.28 -2.11
CA PHE A 428 16.14 19.15 -2.10
C PHE A 428 16.45 18.64 -0.67
N SER A 429 16.54 19.54 0.31
CA SER A 429 16.73 19.19 1.73
C SER A 429 15.61 18.29 2.26
N THR A 430 14.36 18.59 1.91
CA THR A 430 13.18 17.79 2.29
C THR A 430 13.16 16.44 1.57
N HIS A 431 13.58 16.38 0.29
CA HIS A 431 13.74 15.09 -0.40
C HIS A 431 14.75 14.20 0.32
N ARG A 432 15.93 14.72 0.67
CA ARG A 432 16.93 13.99 1.45
C ARG A 432 16.43 13.58 2.82
N LEU A 433 15.60 14.40 3.47
CA LEU A 433 14.98 14.06 4.75
C LEU A 433 14.11 12.79 4.62
N VAL A 434 13.31 12.68 3.56
CA VAL A 434 12.53 11.46 3.27
C VAL A 434 13.45 10.26 2.97
N PHE A 435 14.56 10.46 2.25
CA PHE A 435 15.49 9.36 1.98
C PHE A 435 16.18 8.85 3.25
N ALA A 436 16.50 9.75 4.18
CA ALA A 436 17.07 9.39 5.48
C ALA A 436 16.10 8.49 6.28
N VAL A 437 14.80 8.74 6.20
CA VAL A 437 13.77 7.88 6.81
C VAL A 437 13.85 6.46 6.27
N GLY A 438 13.98 6.28 4.95
CA GLY A 438 14.09 4.95 4.34
C GLY A 438 15.21 4.14 4.98
N VAL A 439 16.39 4.74 5.11
CA VAL A 439 17.55 4.07 5.73
C VAL A 439 17.47 3.98 7.25
N PHE A 440 16.64 4.76 7.94
CA PHE A 440 16.40 4.57 9.39
C PHE A 440 15.43 3.45 9.69
N THR A 441 14.45 3.25 8.82
CA THR A 441 13.34 2.31 9.02
C THR A 441 13.55 0.97 8.32
N ASP A 442 14.74 0.75 7.75
CA ASP A 442 15.06 -0.41 6.91
C ASP A 442 14.17 -0.56 5.65
N SER A 443 13.49 0.52 5.27
CA SER A 443 12.59 0.57 4.12
C SER A 443 13.37 0.83 2.83
N ALA A 444 12.95 0.18 1.74
CA ALA A 444 13.39 0.56 0.41
C ALA A 444 12.74 1.88 -0.04
N MET A 445 13.36 2.56 -1.01
CA MET A 445 12.77 3.71 -1.67
C MET A 445 12.42 3.36 -3.11
N CYS A 446 11.19 3.64 -3.50
CA CYS A 446 10.83 3.83 -4.89
C CYS A 446 10.35 5.28 -5.08
N TYR A 447 10.09 5.72 -6.32
CA TYR A 447 9.76 7.12 -6.54
C TYR A 447 8.91 7.36 -7.78
N SER A 448 7.86 8.16 -7.58
CA SER A 448 7.14 8.84 -8.65
C SER A 448 7.68 10.26 -8.86
N PHE A 449 8.24 10.87 -7.81
CA PHE A 449 8.87 12.18 -7.85
C PHE A 449 10.33 12.02 -8.29
N ALA A 450 10.55 11.95 -9.59
CA ALA A 450 11.87 11.79 -10.19
C ALA A 450 12.69 13.11 -10.17
N PRO A 451 14.02 13.04 -9.99
CA PRO A 451 14.87 14.20 -10.18
C PRO A 451 15.04 14.51 -11.67
N PRO A 452 15.61 15.67 -12.03
CA PRO A 452 15.94 15.98 -13.42
C PRO A 452 16.77 14.88 -14.09
N THR A 453 16.43 14.56 -15.34
CA THR A 453 17.13 13.54 -16.12
C THR A 453 18.55 13.95 -16.48
N GLU A 454 19.47 12.99 -16.45
CA GLU A 454 20.81 13.17 -17.00
C GLU A 454 20.79 13.05 -18.53
N ARG A 455 21.82 13.61 -19.20
CA ARG A 455 21.93 13.56 -20.66
C ARG A 455 21.93 12.11 -21.14
N GLY A 456 20.94 11.75 -21.97
CA GLY A 456 20.82 10.41 -22.56
C GLY A 456 20.06 9.38 -21.70
N ALA A 457 19.64 9.74 -20.48
CA ALA A 457 18.83 8.87 -19.64
C ALA A 457 17.35 9.31 -19.67
N PRO A 458 16.39 8.40 -19.96
CA PRO A 458 14.97 8.78 -20.01
C PRO A 458 14.36 9.02 -18.62
N ILE A 459 15.01 8.55 -17.55
CA ILE A 459 14.56 8.71 -16.16
C ILE A 459 15.77 9.05 -15.27
N GLY A 460 15.63 10.11 -14.46
CA GLY A 460 16.63 10.53 -13.47
C GLY A 460 16.67 9.61 -12.25
N ILE A 461 17.84 9.54 -11.60
CA ILE A 461 18.06 8.80 -10.35
C ILE A 461 18.67 9.79 -9.34
N TRP A 462 18.12 9.82 -8.13
CA TRP A 462 18.58 10.71 -7.06
C TRP A 462 20.03 10.40 -6.69
N ASP A 463 20.82 11.44 -6.43
CA ASP A 463 22.24 11.28 -6.07
C ASP A 463 22.40 10.38 -4.84
N GLU A 464 21.55 10.54 -3.83
CA GLU A 464 21.58 9.77 -2.59
C GLU A 464 21.40 8.26 -2.83
N PHE A 465 20.70 7.87 -3.89
CA PHE A 465 20.43 6.47 -4.22
C PHE A 465 21.62 5.74 -4.86
N ARG A 466 22.57 6.50 -5.44
CA ARG A 466 23.70 5.94 -6.20
C ARG A 466 25.04 6.63 -5.93
N MET A 467 25.21 7.20 -4.74
CA MET A 467 26.45 7.87 -4.34
C MET A 467 26.84 9.06 -5.27
N GLY A 468 25.84 9.78 -5.77
CA GLY A 468 26.01 10.86 -6.74
C GLY A 468 26.64 10.39 -8.05
N THR A 469 27.67 11.09 -8.47
CA THR A 469 28.43 10.80 -9.71
C THR A 469 29.29 9.55 -9.65
N GLU A 470 29.48 8.95 -8.47
CA GLU A 470 30.21 7.68 -8.32
C GLU A 470 29.37 6.47 -8.76
N ASN A 471 28.04 6.64 -8.89
CA ASN A 471 27.11 5.69 -9.48
C ASN A 471 27.16 4.27 -8.84
N LYS A 472 27.24 4.20 -7.51
CA LYS A 472 27.26 2.96 -6.73
C LYS A 472 25.97 2.78 -5.93
N LEU A 473 25.24 1.69 -6.18
CA LEU A 473 24.09 1.28 -5.37
C LEU A 473 24.55 0.59 -4.08
N GLY A 474 23.75 0.68 -3.00
CA GLY A 474 24.10 0.05 -1.73
C GLY A 474 25.39 0.60 -1.11
N TRP A 475 25.75 1.84 -1.43
CA TRP A 475 27.05 2.42 -1.16
C TRP A 475 27.35 2.71 0.30
N LEU A 476 26.34 2.89 1.15
CA LEU A 476 26.51 3.05 2.60
C LEU A 476 27.05 1.76 3.24
N GLY A 477 26.79 0.60 2.63
CA GLY A 477 27.08 -0.71 3.21
C GLY A 477 26.08 -1.08 4.31
N LYS A 478 26.49 -1.99 5.20
CA LYS A 478 25.64 -2.48 6.30
C LYS A 478 25.47 -1.43 7.40
N PRO A 479 24.30 -1.36 8.06
CA PRO A 479 24.14 -0.53 9.24
C PRO A 479 24.99 -1.09 10.39
N LEU A 480 25.70 -0.21 11.10
CA LEU A 480 26.50 -0.59 12.29
C LEU A 480 25.67 -0.64 13.57
N GLY A 481 24.40 -0.22 13.50
CA GLY A 481 23.46 -0.22 14.61
C GLY A 481 22.10 0.36 14.23
N PRO A 482 21.15 0.41 15.18
CA PRO A 482 19.87 1.07 14.99
C PRO A 482 20.04 2.58 14.81
N PRO A 483 19.05 3.28 14.23
CA PRO A 483 19.02 4.74 14.25
C PRO A 483 19.02 5.28 15.69
N VAL A 484 19.76 6.36 15.92
CA VAL A 484 19.90 7.02 17.22
C VAL A 484 19.15 8.34 17.20
N ARG A 485 18.16 8.47 18.09
CA ARG A 485 17.41 9.70 18.32
C ARG A 485 18.18 10.58 19.29
N MET A 486 18.55 11.79 18.88
CA MET A 486 19.34 12.70 19.71
C MET A 486 18.57 13.20 20.95
N ALA A 487 17.24 13.24 20.88
CA ALA A 487 16.40 13.59 22.02
C ALA A 487 16.62 12.66 23.22
N THR A 488 16.77 11.35 23.00
CA THR A 488 16.94 10.36 24.10
C THR A 488 18.32 10.41 24.75
N ARG A 489 19.25 11.21 24.23
CA ARG A 489 20.54 11.52 24.86
C ARG A 489 20.46 12.69 25.84
N ARG A 490 19.30 13.33 25.96
CA ARG A 490 19.04 14.39 26.95
C ARG A 490 18.50 13.77 28.24
N PRO A 491 18.57 14.49 29.37
CA PRO A 491 17.92 14.06 30.60
C PRO A 491 16.40 13.87 30.39
N ASP A 492 15.84 12.76 30.87
CA ASP A 492 14.39 12.56 30.92
C ASP A 492 13.76 13.56 31.89
N LEU A 493 12.81 14.34 31.39
CA LEU A 493 12.09 15.37 32.15
C LEU A 493 11.08 14.76 33.13
N LEU A 494 10.57 13.56 32.86
CA LEU A 494 9.61 12.88 33.73
C LEU A 494 10.28 12.21 34.93
N LYS A 495 11.54 11.81 34.81
CA LYS A 495 12.30 11.08 35.86
C LYS A 495 11.53 9.85 36.37
N GLY A 496 10.84 9.17 35.46
CA GLY A 496 9.94 8.03 35.77
C GLY A 496 8.63 8.37 36.50
N GLN A 497 8.33 9.66 36.70
CA GLN A 497 7.10 10.12 37.33
C GLN A 497 6.06 10.47 36.25
N VAL A 498 4.88 9.85 36.37
CA VAL A 498 3.73 10.12 35.49
C VAL A 498 2.50 10.35 36.36
N LYS A 499 1.65 11.31 35.95
CA LYS A 499 0.38 11.64 36.62
C LYS A 499 -0.79 11.30 35.68
N PRO A 500 -1.19 10.02 35.59
CA PRO A 500 -2.29 9.63 34.72
C PRO A 500 -3.64 10.08 35.29
N THR A 501 -4.51 10.61 34.42
CA THR A 501 -5.89 10.98 34.76
C THR A 501 -6.83 10.61 33.60
N GLY A 502 -8.10 10.32 33.88
CA GLY A 502 -9.06 10.03 32.83
C GLY A 502 -10.41 9.60 33.38
N ASN A 503 -11.49 9.99 32.69
CA ASN A 503 -12.84 9.58 33.03
C ASN A 503 -13.15 8.21 32.43
N GLY A 504 -13.79 7.33 33.20
CA GLY A 504 -14.19 6.02 32.69
C GLY A 504 -13.03 5.05 32.43
N VAL A 505 -11.87 5.30 33.03
CA VAL A 505 -10.69 4.43 32.99
C VAL A 505 -10.19 4.15 34.41
N ARG A 506 -9.55 3.00 34.60
CA ARG A 506 -8.89 2.61 35.86
C ARG A 506 -7.40 2.45 35.61
N PHE A 507 -6.61 2.89 36.59
CA PHE A 507 -5.16 2.83 36.57
C PHE A 507 -4.68 1.91 37.68
N GLU A 508 -3.82 0.96 37.34
CA GLU A 508 -3.19 0.05 38.28
C GLU A 508 -1.69 0.01 38.00
N ARG A 509 -0.88 0.37 39.00
CA ARG A 509 0.58 0.36 38.87
C ARG A 509 1.13 -0.97 39.42
N SER A 510 1.97 -1.63 38.63
CA SER A 510 2.62 -2.89 38.98
C SER A 510 4.11 -2.86 38.64
N SER A 511 4.83 -3.96 38.88
CA SER A 511 6.21 -4.15 38.39
C SER A 511 6.31 -4.08 36.87
N ASP A 512 5.24 -4.44 36.17
CA ASP A 512 5.22 -4.58 34.71
C ASP A 512 4.86 -3.26 34.00
N GLY A 513 4.52 -2.23 34.76
CA GLY A 513 4.14 -0.91 34.26
C GLY A 513 2.80 -0.40 34.80
N LEU A 514 2.30 0.65 34.15
CA LEU A 514 0.98 1.23 34.38
C LEU A 514 -0.05 0.52 33.49
N LYS A 515 -0.93 -0.27 34.10
CA LYS A 515 -2.08 -0.87 33.43
C LYS A 515 -3.23 0.14 33.38
N VAL A 516 -3.78 0.34 32.19
CA VAL A 516 -4.94 1.19 31.91
C VAL A 516 -6.06 0.29 31.42
N THR A 517 -7.22 0.33 32.08
CA THR A 517 -8.38 -0.50 31.74
C THR A 517 -9.63 0.36 31.62
N ALA A 518 -10.45 0.13 30.59
CA ALA A 518 -11.74 0.80 30.47
C ALA A 518 -12.68 0.38 31.62
N ALA A 519 -13.40 1.33 32.21
CA ALA A 519 -14.44 1.03 33.20
C ALA A 519 -15.66 0.35 32.56
N ASN A 520 -15.89 0.59 31.27
CA ASN A 520 -16.95 -0.03 30.48
C ASN A 520 -16.34 -0.96 29.42
N ALA A 521 -16.59 -2.26 29.53
CA ALA A 521 -16.12 -3.28 28.57
C ALA A 521 -16.76 -3.18 27.17
N LYS A 522 -17.70 -2.25 26.96
CA LYS A 522 -18.28 -1.92 25.65
C LYS A 522 -17.78 -0.58 25.11
N ALA A 523 -16.81 0.07 25.77
CA ALA A 523 -16.20 1.28 25.27
C ALA A 523 -15.55 1.00 23.90
N ARG A 524 -15.66 1.95 22.98
CA ARG A 524 -15.02 1.86 21.65
C ARG A 524 -13.55 2.30 21.67
N GLU A 525 -13.18 3.03 22.71
CA GLU A 525 -11.84 3.54 22.94
C GLU A 525 -11.56 3.69 24.44
N ILE A 526 -10.28 3.67 24.80
CA ILE A 526 -9.72 4.12 26.07
C ILE A 526 -9.15 5.52 25.85
N ARG A 527 -9.52 6.47 26.71
CA ARG A 527 -9.00 7.84 26.69
C ARG A 527 -8.47 8.24 28.07
N PHE A 528 -7.24 8.74 28.12
CA PHE A 528 -6.65 9.29 29.34
C PHE A 528 -5.58 10.35 29.02
N ARG A 529 -5.10 11.03 30.06
CA ARG A 529 -4.04 12.04 29.96
C ARG A 529 -2.90 11.75 30.92
N LEU A 530 -1.69 12.14 30.51
CA LEU A 530 -0.59 12.40 31.42
C LEU A 530 -0.50 13.91 31.61
N THR A 531 -0.79 14.38 32.82
CA THR A 531 -0.83 15.81 33.08
C THR A 531 0.51 16.36 33.49
N ASP A 532 0.69 17.67 33.30
CA ASP A 532 1.78 18.42 33.93
C ASP A 532 3.18 17.96 33.46
N VAL A 533 3.30 17.59 32.18
CA VAL A 533 4.56 17.18 31.54
C VAL A 533 5.46 18.41 31.37
N PRO A 534 6.65 18.45 31.97
CA PRO A 534 7.55 19.59 31.83
C PRO A 534 8.07 19.72 30.39
N CYS A 535 8.21 20.96 29.95
CA CYS A 535 8.78 21.35 28.66
C CYS A 535 9.81 22.45 28.86
N ASP A 536 10.71 22.60 27.90
CA ASP A 536 11.66 23.71 27.83
C ASP A 536 11.88 24.09 26.36
N GLY A 537 11.37 25.24 25.95
CA GLY A 537 11.40 25.68 24.57
C GLY A 537 10.39 24.96 23.65
N PRO A 538 10.57 25.06 22.33
CA PRO A 538 9.53 24.76 21.35
C PRO A 538 9.44 23.29 20.94
N ASP A 539 10.36 22.44 21.38
CA ASP A 539 10.49 21.04 20.97
C ASP A 539 10.20 20.10 22.13
N LEU A 540 9.32 19.12 21.92
CA LEU A 540 9.07 18.03 22.86
C LEU A 540 9.09 16.71 22.11
N PHE A 541 9.98 15.80 22.53
CA PHE A 541 9.97 14.41 22.12
C PHE A 541 9.54 13.53 23.29
N VAL A 542 8.58 12.65 23.04
CA VAL A 542 8.07 11.66 24.00
C VAL A 542 8.35 10.26 23.45
N SER A 543 8.99 9.40 24.24
CA SER A 543 9.10 7.97 23.95
C SER A 543 8.21 7.18 24.91
N LEU A 544 7.53 6.17 24.37
CA LEU A 544 6.55 5.34 25.03
C LEU A 544 6.79 3.88 24.67
N ILE A 545 7.00 3.05 25.68
CA ILE A 545 6.98 1.60 25.54
C ILE A 545 5.65 1.08 26.08
N ALA A 546 4.83 0.54 25.17
CA ALA A 546 3.51 0.02 25.51
C ALA A 546 3.18 -1.27 24.76
N ARG A 547 2.28 -2.05 25.36
CA ARG A 547 1.60 -3.20 24.77
C ARG A 547 0.13 -3.17 25.17
N GLY A 548 -0.73 -3.87 24.45
CA GLY A 548 -2.17 -3.87 24.67
C GLY A 548 -2.79 -5.18 24.23
N ASP A 549 -3.78 -5.61 24.99
CA ASP A 549 -4.52 -6.83 24.71
C ASP A 549 -5.25 -6.69 23.36
N ALA A 550 -5.34 -7.80 22.62
CA ALA A 550 -6.04 -7.86 21.34
C ALA A 550 -7.51 -7.49 21.47
N MET A 551 -8.07 -6.83 20.45
CA MET A 551 -9.49 -6.47 20.45
C MET A 551 -10.38 -7.71 20.44
N LYS A 552 -11.44 -7.69 21.24
CA LYS A 552 -12.38 -8.79 21.36
C LYS A 552 -13.01 -9.13 20.01
N GLY A 553 -12.95 -10.41 19.65
CA GLY A 553 -13.51 -10.94 18.40
C GLY A 553 -12.58 -10.81 17.19
N TYR A 554 -11.45 -10.11 17.31
CA TYR A 554 -10.43 -10.07 16.28
C TYR A 554 -9.31 -11.07 16.56
N ARG A 555 -8.61 -11.43 15.49
CA ARG A 555 -7.40 -12.26 15.58
C ARG A 555 -6.20 -11.42 16.08
N PRO A 556 -5.16 -12.04 16.67
CA PRO A 556 -3.99 -11.33 17.20
C PRO A 556 -3.22 -10.51 16.15
N GLU A 557 -3.33 -10.86 14.87
CA GLU A 557 -2.76 -10.12 13.75
C GLU A 557 -3.31 -8.70 13.68
N VAL A 558 -4.50 -8.42 14.22
CA VAL A 558 -5.12 -7.09 14.19
C VAL A 558 -4.63 -6.23 15.36
N ALA A 559 -3.65 -5.38 15.10
CA ALA A 559 -3.21 -4.38 16.06
C ALA A 559 -4.25 -3.25 16.26
N ARG A 560 -4.19 -2.61 17.44
CA ARG A 560 -5.01 -1.47 17.85
C ARG A 560 -4.33 -0.16 17.47
N ILE A 561 -5.13 0.84 17.11
CA ILE A 561 -4.61 2.20 16.91
C ILE A 561 -4.43 2.89 18.28
N MET A 562 -3.33 3.61 18.43
CA MET A 562 -3.14 4.57 19.50
C MET A 562 -2.74 5.94 18.91
N TYR A 563 -3.41 6.99 19.38
CA TYR A 563 -3.05 8.38 19.13
C TYR A 563 -2.48 9.03 20.39
N VAL A 564 -1.48 9.89 20.20
CA VAL A 564 -0.94 10.78 21.22
C VAL A 564 -0.96 12.21 20.71
N SER A 565 -1.49 13.14 21.51
CA SER A 565 -1.53 14.57 21.22
C SER A 565 -1.07 15.39 22.42
N VAL A 566 -0.60 16.61 22.16
CA VAL A 566 -0.47 17.66 23.18
C VAL A 566 -1.83 18.34 23.33
N GLY A 567 -2.35 18.51 24.55
CA GLY A 567 -3.68 19.09 24.81
C GLY A 567 -4.85 18.14 24.53
N SER A 568 -6.10 18.64 24.65
CA SER A 568 -7.31 17.82 24.49
C SER A 568 -7.96 17.91 23.12
N GLU A 569 -8.36 16.79 22.50
CA GLU A 569 -8.99 16.80 21.16
C GLU A 569 -10.24 17.71 21.08
N SER A 570 -10.94 17.95 22.19
CA SER A 570 -12.09 18.86 22.28
C SER A 570 -11.78 20.34 22.04
N GLU A 571 -10.51 20.75 22.05
CA GLU A 571 -10.09 22.15 21.88
C GLU A 571 -9.73 22.51 20.42
N GLY A 572 -9.73 21.54 19.50
CA GLY A 572 -9.81 21.80 18.06
C GLY A 572 -8.53 22.23 17.32
N THR A 573 -7.36 22.26 17.94
CA THR A 573 -6.11 22.74 17.29
C THR A 573 -4.83 21.92 17.54
N HIS A 574 -4.94 20.64 17.91
CA HIS A 574 -3.76 19.90 18.40
C HIS A 574 -3.10 18.99 17.35
N GLU A 575 -1.76 19.04 17.28
CA GLU A 575 -0.96 18.04 16.57
C GLU A 575 -1.14 16.68 17.27
N ARG A 576 -1.51 15.66 16.50
CA ARG A 576 -1.66 14.28 17.00
C ARG A 576 -0.92 13.32 16.09
N PHE A 577 -0.31 12.30 16.67
CA PHE A 577 0.48 11.31 15.96
C PHE A 577 0.02 9.90 16.31
N MET A 578 0.09 9.03 15.32
CA MET A 578 -0.43 7.66 15.39
C MET A 578 0.69 6.66 15.67
N THR A 579 0.37 5.59 16.40
CA THR A 579 1.12 4.33 16.41
C THR A 579 0.16 3.14 16.47
N TRP A 580 0.70 1.95 16.28
CA TRP A 580 0.02 0.68 16.55
C TRP A 580 0.41 0.14 17.94
N VAL A 581 -0.46 -0.68 18.51
CA VAL A 581 -0.21 -1.43 19.74
C VAL A 581 -0.80 -2.84 19.60
N ASN A 582 -0.03 -3.85 19.99
CA ASN A 582 -0.46 -5.24 20.10
C ASN A 582 0.05 -5.85 21.43
N ASP A 583 0.02 -7.17 21.55
CA ASP A 583 0.41 -7.91 22.74
C ASP A 583 1.92 -7.88 23.06
N LYS A 584 2.74 -7.28 22.18
CA LYS A 584 4.18 -7.12 22.35
C LYS A 584 4.52 -5.69 22.74
N ASP A 585 5.56 -5.55 23.56
CA ASP A 585 6.14 -4.24 23.86
C ASP A 585 6.63 -3.60 22.56
N PHE A 586 6.17 -2.37 22.31
CA PHE A 586 6.61 -1.56 21.20
C PHE A 586 7.05 -0.17 21.68
N ASP A 587 8.23 0.27 21.24
CA ASP A 587 8.77 1.60 21.50
C ASP A 587 8.34 2.57 20.40
N SER A 588 7.48 3.51 20.77
CA SER A 588 6.94 4.55 19.90
C SER A 588 7.47 5.92 20.32
N GLY A 589 7.77 6.76 19.33
CA GLY A 589 8.23 8.14 19.53
C GLY A 589 7.20 9.15 19.04
N PHE A 590 7.10 10.30 19.72
CA PHE A 590 6.18 11.39 19.39
C PHE A 590 6.89 12.74 19.50
N TYR A 591 7.08 13.42 18.37
CA TYR A 591 7.80 14.69 18.27
C TYR A 591 6.83 15.83 17.96
N PHE A 592 6.67 16.73 18.92
CA PHE A 592 5.90 17.96 18.81
C PHE A 592 6.85 19.16 18.66
N SER A 593 6.67 19.94 17.60
CA SER A 593 7.63 21.00 17.22
C SER A 593 7.19 22.43 17.57
N LYS A 594 6.01 22.55 18.19
CA LYS A 594 5.32 23.82 18.50
C LYS A 594 4.80 23.81 19.94
N ILE A 595 5.72 23.70 20.89
CA ILE A 595 5.40 23.85 22.30
C ILE A 595 5.49 25.33 22.68
N GLU A 596 4.42 25.87 23.25
CA GLU A 596 4.29 27.29 23.63
C GLU A 596 4.15 27.50 25.14
N SER A 597 4.21 26.42 25.93
CA SER A 597 4.06 26.42 27.38
C SER A 597 5.20 25.66 28.06
N ASP A 598 5.53 26.03 29.29
CA ASP A 598 6.53 25.34 30.12
C ASP A 598 6.05 23.97 30.60
N ARG A 599 4.75 23.72 30.52
CA ARG A 599 4.08 22.46 30.87
C ARG A 599 2.96 22.16 29.89
N VAL A 600 2.77 20.89 29.57
CA VAL A 600 1.69 20.41 28.71
C VAL A 600 1.01 19.17 29.26
N ASP A 601 -0.22 18.92 28.84
CA ASP A 601 -0.89 17.64 29.02
C ASP A 601 -0.74 16.80 27.74
N LEU A 602 -0.49 15.50 27.89
CA LEU A 602 -0.49 14.54 26.78
C LEU A 602 -1.77 13.72 26.81
N GLU A 603 -2.58 13.74 25.76
CA GLU A 603 -3.77 12.92 25.63
C GLU A 603 -3.50 11.66 24.81
N PHE A 604 -3.98 10.52 25.31
CA PHE A 604 -3.86 9.21 24.71
C PHE A 604 -5.25 8.70 24.35
N VAL A 605 -5.42 8.26 23.10
CA VAL A 605 -6.66 7.65 22.60
C VAL A 605 -6.33 6.31 21.97
N ILE A 606 -6.88 5.23 22.52
CA ILE A 606 -6.57 3.87 22.10
C ILE A 606 -7.86 3.18 21.67
N GLU A 607 -7.85 2.57 20.48
CA GLU A 607 -8.97 1.79 19.96
C GLU A 607 -9.30 0.60 20.86
N GLY A 608 -10.59 0.27 21.03
CA GLY A 608 -11.06 -0.83 21.88
C GLY A 608 -11.15 -0.49 23.36
N SER A 609 -11.66 -1.43 24.14
CA SER A 609 -11.82 -1.31 25.61
C SER A 609 -10.84 -2.18 26.39
N GLU A 610 -10.06 -2.99 25.68
CA GLU A 610 -9.17 -3.98 26.22
C GLU A 610 -7.97 -3.33 26.91
N PRO A 611 -7.43 -3.94 27.96
CA PRO A 611 -6.32 -3.36 28.73
C PRO A 611 -5.13 -2.93 27.88
N LEU A 612 -4.50 -1.83 28.30
CA LEU A 612 -3.22 -1.35 27.81
C LEU A 612 -2.22 -1.39 28.98
N CYS A 613 -0.98 -1.79 28.72
CA CYS A 613 0.12 -1.73 29.67
C CYS A 613 1.19 -0.77 29.15
N ILE A 614 1.45 0.28 29.91
CA ILE A 614 2.51 1.25 29.63
C ILE A 614 3.69 0.94 30.53
N ARG A 615 4.74 0.38 29.95
CA ARG A 615 5.95 0.00 30.70
C ARG A 615 6.81 1.20 31.01
N GLN A 616 6.93 2.13 30.06
CA GLN A 616 7.78 3.31 30.20
C GLN A 616 7.23 4.49 29.40
N VAL A 617 7.33 5.68 29.99
CA VAL A 617 7.14 6.97 29.31
C VAL A 617 8.28 7.88 29.71
N THR A 618 8.92 8.51 28.72
CA THR A 618 9.99 9.48 28.90
C THR A 618 9.74 10.70 28.03
N ALA A 619 10.12 11.88 28.49
CA ALA A 619 9.94 13.14 27.76
C ALA A 619 11.22 13.96 27.73
N TYR A 620 11.48 14.62 26.61
CA TYR A 620 12.71 15.35 26.34
C TYR A 620 12.38 16.67 25.64
N ALA A 621 12.84 17.78 26.20
CA ALA A 621 12.77 19.11 25.57
C ALA A 621 13.83 19.25 24.47
N HIS A 622 13.63 18.54 23.35
CA HIS A 622 14.61 18.43 22.30
C HIS A 622 13.98 17.96 20.98
N PRO A 623 14.44 18.44 19.81
CA PRO A 623 13.96 17.93 18.53
C PRO A 623 14.34 16.46 18.32
N ASP A 624 13.53 15.73 17.55
CA ASP A 624 13.80 14.34 17.17
C ASP A 624 14.82 14.25 16.03
N ALA A 625 15.96 14.94 16.15
CA ALA A 625 17.07 14.78 15.22
C ALA A 625 17.62 13.35 15.30
N ILE A 626 17.86 12.70 14.16
CA ILE A 626 18.24 11.29 14.09
C ILE A 626 19.51 11.13 13.27
N TYR A 627 20.37 10.18 13.66
CA TYR A 627 21.43 9.69 12.80
C TYR A 627 21.46 8.16 12.74
N ARG A 628 22.03 7.59 11.68
CA ARG A 628 22.37 6.17 11.61
C ARG A 628 23.69 5.96 10.90
N GLN A 629 24.58 5.20 11.55
CA GLN A 629 25.91 4.89 11.04
C GLN A 629 25.90 3.61 10.20
N PHE A 630 26.69 3.63 9.14
CA PHE A 630 26.91 2.50 8.24
C PHE A 630 28.41 2.26 8.07
N GLU A 631 28.77 1.10 7.49
CA GLU A 631 30.17 0.72 7.23
C GLU A 631 30.94 1.80 6.47
N HIS A 632 30.31 2.44 5.49
CA HIS A 632 30.95 3.36 4.55
C HIS A 632 30.39 4.80 4.61
N GLY A 633 29.54 5.11 5.58
CA GLY A 633 28.92 6.43 5.64
C GLY A 633 27.99 6.67 6.81
N LEU A 634 27.26 7.78 6.72
CA LEU A 634 26.37 8.28 7.76
C LEU A 634 25.13 8.90 7.10
N ALA A 635 23.96 8.64 7.67
CA ALA A 635 22.73 9.35 7.35
C ALA A 635 22.30 10.19 8.56
N LEU A 636 21.90 11.44 8.31
CA LEU A 636 21.49 12.43 9.31
C LEU A 636 20.15 13.04 8.92
N ALA A 637 19.31 13.35 9.89
CA ALA A 637 18.03 14.00 9.70
C ALA A 637 17.73 15.01 10.79
N ASN A 638 17.27 16.18 10.38
CA ASN A 638 16.66 17.19 11.22
C ASN A 638 15.18 17.37 10.82
N PRO A 639 14.22 16.80 11.57
CA PRO A 639 12.80 17.02 11.30
C PRO A 639 12.27 18.32 11.90
N SER A 640 13.10 19.10 12.59
CA SER A 640 12.67 20.37 13.19
C SER A 640 12.47 21.44 12.11
N PRO A 641 11.52 22.38 12.31
CA PRO A 641 11.45 23.60 11.51
C PRO A 641 12.58 24.60 11.84
N ARG A 642 13.51 24.24 12.72
CA ARG A 642 14.68 25.03 13.13
C ARG A 642 15.98 24.30 12.76
N PRO A 643 17.10 25.00 12.58
CA PRO A 643 18.41 24.35 12.39
C PRO A 643 18.81 23.46 13.57
N TYR A 644 19.61 22.42 13.28
CA TYR A 644 20.15 21.51 14.30
C TYR A 644 21.61 21.17 14.01
N ALA A 645 22.48 21.31 15.02
CA ALA A 645 23.89 21.01 14.92
C ALA A 645 24.23 19.63 15.51
N PHE A 646 24.83 18.77 14.70
CA PHE A 646 25.46 17.53 15.12
C PHE A 646 26.94 17.77 15.44
N ASP A 647 27.40 17.26 16.58
CA ASP A 647 28.80 17.24 16.99
C ASP A 647 29.42 15.91 16.54
N LEU A 648 30.01 15.90 15.35
CA LEU A 648 30.51 14.69 14.70
C LEU A 648 31.76 14.14 15.38
N ASP A 649 32.64 14.99 15.91
CA ASP A 649 33.82 14.55 16.67
C ASP A 649 33.40 13.81 17.95
N LYS A 650 32.42 14.35 18.68
CA LYS A 650 31.88 13.67 19.86
C LYS A 650 31.13 12.38 19.52
N LEU A 651 30.38 12.36 18.41
CA LEU A 651 29.57 11.21 18.02
C LEU A 651 30.41 10.09 17.39
N PHE A 652 31.46 10.44 16.65
CA PHE A 652 32.29 9.54 15.86
C PHE A 652 33.77 9.90 15.98
N PRO A 653 34.37 9.78 17.18
CA PRO A 653 35.73 10.23 17.43
C PRO A 653 36.73 9.55 16.49
N GLY A 654 37.59 10.36 15.86
CA GLY A 654 38.62 9.92 14.92
C GLY A 654 38.09 9.48 13.54
N ARG A 655 36.79 9.64 13.26
CA ARG A 655 36.21 9.39 11.93
C ARG A 655 36.14 10.67 11.12
N THR A 656 36.35 10.55 9.82
CA THR A 656 36.24 11.69 8.90
C THR A 656 35.22 11.39 7.81
N PHE A 657 34.52 12.44 7.39
CA PHE A 657 33.42 12.35 6.44
C PHE A 657 33.56 13.39 5.33
N ARG A 658 32.96 13.09 4.18
CA ARG A 658 32.75 14.04 3.08
C ARG A 658 31.31 14.02 2.61
N ARG A 659 30.89 15.10 1.95
CA ARG A 659 29.63 15.16 1.19
C ARG A 659 29.71 14.26 -0.04
N LEU A 660 28.54 13.88 -0.57
CA LEU A 660 28.45 13.22 -1.88
C LEU A 660 28.96 14.17 -2.97
N ARG A 661 29.47 13.61 -4.08
CA ARG A 661 29.76 14.37 -5.30
C ARG A 661 28.54 14.33 -6.21
N GLY A 662 27.68 15.34 -6.12
CA GLY A 662 26.39 15.38 -6.79
C GLY A 662 26.44 15.62 -8.29
N SER A 663 25.39 15.20 -8.98
CA SER A 663 25.19 15.45 -10.39
C SER A 663 24.88 16.92 -10.68
N ARG A 664 25.24 17.39 -11.89
CA ARG A 664 25.13 18.82 -12.25
C ARG A 664 23.70 19.39 -12.20
N SER A 665 22.69 18.53 -12.33
CA SER A 665 21.27 18.88 -12.42
C SER A 665 20.50 18.72 -11.10
N GLN A 666 21.19 18.36 -10.00
CA GLN A 666 20.59 18.18 -8.66
C GLN A 666 21.23 19.18 -7.67
N ASP A 667 21.21 18.87 -6.37
CA ASP A 667 21.69 19.77 -5.33
C ASP A 667 23.21 19.77 -5.19
N ARG A 668 23.86 20.69 -5.90
CA ARG A 668 25.32 20.86 -5.86
C ARG A 668 25.84 21.56 -4.61
N VAL A 669 24.97 22.18 -3.81
CA VAL A 669 25.39 22.89 -2.59
C VAL A 669 25.58 21.88 -1.48
N ALA A 670 24.61 20.97 -1.30
CA ALA A 670 24.71 19.94 -0.29
C ALA A 670 25.62 18.77 -0.70
N ASN A 671 25.68 18.44 -2.00
CA ASN A 671 26.48 17.35 -2.56
C ASN A 671 27.65 17.92 -3.39
N ASP A 672 28.56 18.66 -2.75
CA ASP A 672 29.72 19.30 -3.40
C ASP A 672 31.02 18.46 -3.33
N GLY A 673 31.01 17.34 -2.60
CA GLY A 673 32.17 16.48 -2.39
C GLY A 673 33.17 16.98 -1.35
N SER A 674 32.91 18.09 -0.66
CA SER A 674 33.81 18.67 0.33
C SER A 674 33.90 17.83 1.61
N ALA A 675 35.02 17.97 2.33
CA ALA A 675 35.17 17.38 3.65
C ALA A 675 34.22 18.06 4.65
N VAL A 676 33.69 17.28 5.59
CA VAL A 676 32.84 17.77 6.68
C VAL A 676 33.70 17.90 7.94
N GLY A 677 33.63 19.07 8.60
CA GLY A 677 34.34 19.31 9.86
C GLY A 677 33.67 18.66 11.06
N ASP A 678 34.22 18.93 12.25
CA ASP A 678 33.82 18.31 13.53
C ASP A 678 32.37 18.64 13.94
N LYS A 679 31.80 19.72 13.41
CA LYS A 679 30.41 20.12 13.63
C LYS A 679 29.72 20.30 12.29
N LEU A 680 28.50 19.80 12.21
CA LEU A 680 27.67 19.89 11.03
C LEU A 680 26.28 20.40 11.42
N GLU A 681 25.91 21.56 10.89
CA GLU A 681 24.56 22.10 11.02
C GLU A 681 23.71 21.65 9.83
N LEU A 682 22.53 21.10 10.13
CA LEU A 682 21.46 20.88 9.16
C LEU A 682 20.43 21.98 9.33
N GLY A 683 19.94 22.53 8.22
CA GLY A 683 18.85 23.48 8.20
C GLY A 683 17.51 22.85 8.60
N PRO A 684 16.43 23.66 8.61
CA PRO A 684 15.07 23.18 8.83
C PRO A 684 14.69 22.06 7.85
N LYS A 685 14.06 20.99 8.37
CA LYS A 685 13.52 19.88 7.56
C LYS A 685 14.53 19.31 6.56
N GLU A 686 15.75 19.04 7.02
CA GLU A 686 16.86 18.60 6.16
C GLU A 686 17.35 17.20 6.51
N GLY A 687 17.59 16.39 5.48
CA GLY A 687 18.42 15.19 5.56
C GLY A 687 19.76 15.38 4.88
N LEU A 688 20.76 14.62 5.31
CA LEU A 688 22.08 14.60 4.67
C LEU A 688 22.70 13.20 4.71
N PHE A 689 23.39 12.84 3.64
CA PHE A 689 24.16 11.60 3.49
C PHE A 689 25.64 11.93 3.33
N LEU A 690 26.47 11.27 4.11
CA LEU A 690 27.91 11.46 4.11
C LEU A 690 28.64 10.16 3.79
N VAL A 691 29.76 10.29 3.09
CA VAL A 691 30.71 9.20 2.81
C VAL A 691 31.82 9.25 3.82
N ARG A 692 32.17 8.11 4.39
CA ARG A 692 33.33 7.97 5.28
C ARG A 692 34.62 7.90 4.46
N VAL A 693 35.69 8.57 4.90
CA VAL A 693 36.94 8.71 4.09
C VAL A 693 38.22 8.17 4.75
N ASP A 694 38.15 7.76 6.02
CA ASP A 694 39.28 7.18 6.78
C ASP A 694 39.47 5.68 6.60
#